data_AF-A0A284RRI4-F1
#
_entry.id   AF-A0A284RRI4-F1
#
_cell.length_a   1.000
_cell.length_b   1.000
_cell.length_c   1.000
_cell.angle_alpha   90.00
_cell.angle_beta   90.00
_cell.angle_gamma   90.00
#
_symmetry.space_group_name_H-M   'P 1'
#
loop_
_entity.id
_entity.type
_entity.pdbx_description
1 polymer ?
#
loop_
_entity_poly.entity_id
_entity_poly.type
_entity_poly.pdbx_seq_one_letter_code
_entity_poly.pdbx_strand_id
1 'polypeptide(L)'
;MSNSSYALDIASTWVDNFAKALASGEISNVLSCILPDGWLRDILVFTWANRSLHGHEKISAYLTSDSNNRVILAKISNVALDTREFLTPEYTPVAGTVTSGFSFSTSVGAGCGYVHLLPDAQGVWKALSVLMMLDELDGHPEDGPELGVYGEHTVAWEEVDKKRRENIEADPHVLIIGAGQTGLTLAARFRQMNLPTLVVESHPRVGDNWRARYPTLTLHTPRSHFNFLYHQYPYNWPIYASRDKVANWLEHYAINQDMHVWTNSRPTGIPTYDSETKKWTIVIDHQGTPTTLHPTHIVCTTGILGAPRIPVIEDRDVFMGTVLHAAKYGGGKSYKGKRVIVVGAGNTSADICQDLVVQGAESVTMVQRSSTCVVAKHPGCTNALLSLWPEGVPSEISDFKFLSIPLPLRIKMASAHAVELAEAEREMHEGLRKAGLDVNMGQDGSGQFPMVFQRFGGYWIDVGCAELIISGKVKVKQGVELQRYLSDGVVFTDGSKLDADVVIYATGYHNIRDTIKGMFGETIMERTSQIWGLDEEGELNGCFKPSGHPGLWFGGGDLTISRILSKRMRGRLPYFDDDTDRLKGGKSTIGKKEIEGFPRRPSILRDCSSALHTFRSNQSPDIWRLALNGSLGSNEILRKVTLNDVTYSDIPFVGLFLQRSSTAGALEELNVTHDHARQSAAVKHAWKEKLPVLDVSHVRKLGIDIHGRVRDTYLRNPLEAVLQWWMKSLAPPEKESSLEQLTIVVGMNRHPTRILDGNLMAIEVR
;
A
#
# COMPACT_ATOMS: atom_id res chain seq x y z
N MET A 1 6.84 31.98 16.29
CA MET A 1 6.08 30.75 16.05
C MET A 1 7.06 29.65 15.71
N SER A 2 6.88 28.43 16.21
CA SER A 2 7.69 27.30 15.74
C SER A 2 7.28 26.99 14.29
N ASN A 3 8.18 26.40 13.49
CA ASN A 3 7.83 26.02 12.11
C ASN A 3 6.60 25.10 12.06
N SER A 4 6.38 24.31 13.11
CA SER A 4 5.21 23.44 13.26
C SER A 4 3.91 24.22 13.52
N SER A 5 3.92 25.22 14.42
CA SER A 5 2.70 26.03 14.67
C SER A 5 2.34 26.86 13.44
N TYR A 6 3.34 27.39 12.73
CA TYR A 6 3.14 28.15 11.50
C TYR A 6 2.55 27.30 10.36
N ALA A 7 3.06 26.08 10.17
CA ALA A 7 2.53 25.15 9.17
C ALA A 7 1.08 24.75 9.47
N LEU A 8 0.76 24.53 10.75
CA LEU A 8 -0.59 24.18 11.19
C LEU A 8 -1.60 25.31 10.89
N ASP A 9 -1.25 26.55 11.19
CA ASP A 9 -2.13 27.70 10.93
C ASP A 9 -2.43 27.85 9.43
N ILE A 10 -1.41 27.71 8.58
CA ILE A 10 -1.54 27.77 7.12
C ILE A 10 -2.44 26.65 6.60
N ALA A 11 -2.14 25.39 6.99
CA ALA A 11 -2.88 24.23 6.52
C ALA A 11 -4.33 24.25 6.99
N SER A 12 -4.59 24.59 8.25
CA SER A 12 -5.94 24.70 8.82
C SER A 12 -6.76 25.75 8.07
N THR A 13 -6.17 26.94 7.86
CA THR A 13 -6.83 28.02 7.12
C THR A 13 -7.18 27.61 5.69
N TRP A 14 -6.26 26.94 4.99
CA TRP A 14 -6.52 26.48 3.63
C TRP A 14 -7.59 25.38 3.61
N VAL A 15 -7.54 24.39 4.51
CA VAL A 15 -8.53 23.30 4.58
C VAL A 15 -9.91 23.84 4.87
N ASP A 16 -10.06 24.78 5.79
CA ASP A 16 -11.35 25.42 6.10
C ASP A 16 -11.93 26.17 4.90
N ASN A 17 -11.08 26.89 4.16
CA ASN A 17 -11.50 27.61 2.96
C ASN A 17 -11.87 26.65 1.82
N PHE A 18 -11.10 25.58 1.65
CA PHE A 18 -11.37 24.55 0.66
C PHE A 18 -12.66 23.79 0.98
N ALA A 19 -12.91 23.48 2.25
CA ALA A 19 -14.16 22.88 2.73
C ALA A 19 -15.38 23.76 2.40
N LYS A 20 -15.29 25.07 2.68
CA LYS A 20 -16.35 26.04 2.34
C LYS A 20 -16.55 26.14 0.83
N ALA A 21 -15.46 26.14 0.05
CA ALA A 21 -15.52 26.18 -1.40
C ALA A 21 -16.24 24.94 -1.96
N LEU A 22 -15.89 23.74 -1.51
CA LEU A 22 -16.55 22.50 -1.89
C LEU A 22 -18.04 22.50 -1.48
N ALA A 23 -18.35 22.93 -0.26
CA ALA A 23 -19.72 23.00 0.26
C ALA A 23 -20.60 24.02 -0.50
N SER A 24 -20.01 25.10 -1.02
CA SER A 24 -20.73 26.11 -1.80
C SER A 24 -21.24 25.57 -3.14
N GLY A 25 -20.60 24.53 -3.69
CA GLY A 25 -20.86 24.03 -5.03
C GLY A 25 -20.32 24.95 -6.14
N GLU A 26 -19.82 26.14 -5.84
CA GLU A 26 -19.31 27.09 -6.84
C GLU A 26 -17.88 26.73 -7.27
N ILE A 27 -17.71 26.38 -8.54
CA ILE A 27 -16.41 25.94 -9.09
C ILE A 27 -15.36 27.06 -8.99
N SER A 28 -15.77 28.33 -9.14
CA SER A 28 -14.89 29.49 -8.97
C SER A 28 -14.27 29.56 -7.57
N ASN A 29 -15.02 29.19 -6.52
CA ASN A 29 -14.49 29.16 -5.15
C ASN A 29 -13.46 28.04 -4.99
N VAL A 30 -13.69 26.87 -5.59
CA VAL A 30 -12.73 25.75 -5.58
C VAL A 30 -11.43 26.17 -6.28
N LEU A 31 -11.54 26.80 -7.46
CA LEU A 31 -10.39 27.31 -8.20
C LEU A 31 -9.62 28.37 -7.40
N SER A 32 -10.30 29.21 -6.61
CA SER A 32 -9.64 30.23 -5.79
C SER A 32 -8.70 29.66 -4.72
N CYS A 33 -8.89 28.40 -4.32
CA CYS A 33 -8.04 27.69 -3.38
C CYS A 33 -6.79 27.07 -4.04
N ILE A 34 -6.72 27.07 -5.37
CA ILE A 34 -5.64 26.45 -6.17
C ILE A 34 -4.89 27.56 -6.90
N LEU A 35 -3.57 27.45 -7.03
CA LEU A 35 -2.79 28.40 -7.84
C LEU A 35 -3.27 28.39 -9.30
N PRO A 36 -3.13 29.50 -10.05
CA PRO A 36 -3.51 29.54 -11.48
C PRO A 36 -2.87 28.44 -12.33
N ASP A 37 -1.58 28.16 -12.08
CA ASP A 37 -0.80 27.05 -12.65
C ASP A 37 -0.73 25.81 -11.71
N GLY A 38 -1.67 25.71 -10.77
CA GLY A 38 -1.77 24.61 -9.82
C GLY A 38 -2.41 23.36 -10.42
N TRP A 39 -2.44 22.29 -9.63
CA TRP A 39 -2.90 20.98 -10.06
C TRP A 39 -4.04 20.46 -9.17
N LEU A 40 -5.10 19.94 -9.81
CA LEU A 40 -6.06 19.04 -9.17
C LEU A 40 -5.78 17.62 -9.64
N ARG A 41 -5.46 16.72 -8.70
CA ARG A 41 -5.40 15.29 -8.96
C ARG A 41 -6.61 14.61 -8.35
N ASP A 42 -7.47 14.04 -9.20
CA ASP A 42 -8.64 13.27 -8.78
C ASP A 42 -8.36 11.78 -8.94
N ILE A 43 -8.63 11.01 -7.88
CA ILE A 43 -8.62 9.56 -7.91
C ILE A 43 -9.93 9.08 -7.32
N LEU A 44 -10.89 8.83 -8.21
CA LEU A 44 -12.18 8.22 -7.89
C LEU A 44 -13.17 9.08 -7.09
N VAL A 45 -12.92 10.39 -6.92
CA VAL A 45 -13.82 11.26 -6.14
C VAL A 45 -14.89 11.87 -7.03
N PHE A 46 -14.49 12.50 -8.14
CA PHE A 46 -15.42 13.20 -9.02
C PHE A 46 -15.85 12.33 -10.21
N THR A 47 -14.98 11.42 -10.65
CA THR A 47 -15.31 10.38 -11.63
C THR A 47 -14.63 9.07 -11.27
N TRP A 48 -15.07 7.95 -11.86
CA TRP A 48 -14.43 6.63 -11.65
C TRP A 48 -13.05 6.48 -12.33
N ALA A 49 -12.42 7.58 -12.74
CA ALA A 49 -11.14 7.63 -13.43
C ALA A 49 -10.06 8.31 -12.56
N ASN A 50 -8.80 8.09 -12.91
CA ASN A 50 -7.69 8.88 -12.36
C ASN A 50 -7.46 10.06 -13.30
N ARG A 51 -7.39 11.28 -12.78
CA ARG A 51 -7.18 12.50 -13.57
C ARG A 51 -6.10 13.37 -12.95
N SER A 52 -5.27 13.98 -13.78
CA SER A 52 -4.23 14.95 -13.38
C SER A 52 -4.38 16.22 -14.20
N LEU A 53 -4.99 17.25 -13.60
CA LEU A 53 -5.45 18.44 -14.29
C LEU A 53 -4.57 19.63 -13.93
N HIS A 54 -3.93 20.21 -14.95
CA HIS A 54 -3.06 21.38 -14.81
C HIS A 54 -3.78 22.66 -15.20
N GLY A 55 -3.80 23.62 -14.28
CA GLY A 55 -4.29 24.97 -14.52
C GLY A 55 -5.80 25.09 -14.40
N HIS A 56 -6.24 26.31 -14.07
CA HIS A 56 -7.66 26.60 -13.80
C HIS A 56 -8.60 26.25 -14.94
N GLU A 57 -8.18 26.42 -16.19
CA GLU A 57 -9.00 26.12 -17.37
C GLU A 57 -9.38 24.63 -17.43
N LYS A 58 -8.40 23.73 -17.34
CA LYS A 58 -8.63 22.27 -17.38
C LYS A 58 -9.41 21.80 -16.15
N ILE A 59 -9.11 22.35 -14.97
CA ILE A 59 -9.82 22.02 -13.73
C ILE A 59 -11.29 22.45 -13.83
N SER A 60 -11.56 23.68 -14.28
CA SER A 60 -12.91 24.21 -14.45
C SER A 60 -13.72 23.40 -15.45
N ALA A 61 -13.16 23.12 -16.62
CA ALA A 61 -13.80 22.32 -17.66
C ALA A 61 -14.14 20.91 -17.15
N TYR A 62 -13.21 20.28 -16.43
CA TYR A 62 -13.44 18.96 -15.83
C TYR A 62 -14.56 18.97 -14.78
N LEU A 63 -14.59 19.98 -13.89
CA LEU A 63 -15.61 20.06 -12.84
C LEU A 63 -17.00 20.45 -13.37
N THR A 64 -17.08 21.09 -14.54
CA THR A 64 -18.33 21.56 -15.19
C THR A 64 -18.89 20.59 -16.26
N SER A 65 -18.14 19.54 -16.61
CA SER A 65 -18.40 18.66 -17.77
C SER A 65 -19.82 18.08 -17.81
N ASP A 66 -20.37 17.97 -19.03
CA ASP A 66 -21.69 17.39 -19.35
C ASP A 66 -22.87 18.14 -18.72
N SER A 67 -22.75 19.48 -18.61
CA SER A 67 -23.71 20.37 -17.95
C SER A 67 -23.95 20.06 -16.46
N ASN A 68 -23.11 19.21 -15.88
CA ASN A 68 -23.21 18.77 -14.49
C ASN A 68 -22.08 19.38 -13.66
N ASN A 69 -22.44 19.85 -12.47
CA ASN A 69 -21.47 20.31 -11.50
C ASN A 69 -20.98 19.12 -10.66
N ARG A 70 -19.77 18.62 -10.96
CA ARG A 70 -19.21 17.44 -10.28
C ARG A 70 -18.91 17.69 -8.80
N VAL A 71 -18.68 18.94 -8.39
CA VAL A 71 -18.50 19.32 -6.98
C VAL A 71 -19.79 19.05 -6.20
N ILE A 72 -20.93 19.44 -6.76
CA ILE A 72 -22.25 19.18 -6.16
C ILE A 72 -22.57 17.67 -6.16
N LEU A 73 -22.28 16.97 -7.25
CA LEU A 73 -22.57 15.53 -7.38
C LEU A 73 -21.76 14.66 -6.41
N ALA A 74 -20.49 15.03 -6.14
CA ALA A 74 -19.64 14.27 -5.22
C ALA A 74 -20.15 14.32 -3.76
N LYS A 75 -20.94 15.35 -3.41
CA LYS A 75 -21.50 15.58 -2.06
C LYS A 75 -20.42 15.53 -0.98
N ILE A 76 -19.31 16.23 -1.21
CA ILE A 76 -18.18 16.23 -0.29
C ILE A 76 -18.57 16.94 1.01
N SER A 77 -18.26 16.32 2.14
CA SER A 77 -18.54 16.83 3.48
C SER A 77 -17.45 16.39 4.47
N ASN A 78 -17.53 16.84 5.73
CA ASN A 78 -16.61 16.45 6.81
C ASN A 78 -15.12 16.62 6.46
N VAL A 79 -14.79 17.68 5.72
CA VAL A 79 -13.42 17.99 5.35
C VAL A 79 -12.66 18.44 6.59
N ALA A 80 -11.60 17.73 6.96
CA ALA A 80 -10.82 18.02 8.17
C ALA A 80 -9.35 17.63 7.98
N LEU A 81 -8.44 18.29 8.71
CA LEU A 81 -7.03 17.94 8.70
C LEU A 81 -6.79 16.51 9.19
N ASP A 82 -5.84 15.84 8.56
CA ASP A 82 -5.39 14.52 9.00
C ASP A 82 -4.38 14.67 10.13
N THR A 83 -4.69 14.06 11.27
CA THR A 83 -3.88 14.13 12.49
C THR A 83 -2.99 12.91 12.69
N ARG A 84 -3.04 11.93 11.78
CA ARG A 84 -2.18 10.75 11.82
C ARG A 84 -0.72 11.17 11.68
N GLU A 85 0.15 10.44 12.35
CA GLU A 85 1.60 10.62 12.25
C GLU A 85 2.04 10.65 10.77
N PHE A 86 3.00 11.51 10.45
CA PHE A 86 3.52 11.76 9.11
C PHE A 86 2.55 12.43 8.11
N LEU A 87 1.29 12.66 8.45
CA LEU A 87 0.33 13.40 7.60
C LEU A 87 -0.03 14.79 8.15
N THR A 88 0.39 15.10 9.38
CA THR A 88 0.22 16.41 9.99
C THR A 88 0.92 17.52 9.18
N PRO A 89 0.47 18.77 9.28
CA PRO A 89 1.08 19.90 8.60
C PRO A 89 2.59 20.02 8.81
N GLU A 90 3.34 20.13 7.71
CA GLU A 90 4.80 20.25 7.72
C GLU A 90 5.25 21.38 6.78
N TYR A 91 6.09 22.28 7.29
CA TYR A 91 6.75 23.30 6.47
C TYR A 91 8.10 22.76 5.98
N THR A 92 8.33 22.80 4.66
CA THR A 92 9.60 22.45 4.03
C THR A 92 10.34 23.72 3.62
N PRO A 93 11.35 24.19 4.39
CA PRO A 93 12.00 25.47 4.14
C PRO A 93 12.72 25.54 2.79
N VAL A 94 13.29 24.42 2.33
CA VAL A 94 14.02 24.34 1.06
C VAL A 94 13.11 24.58 -0.15
N ALA A 95 11.88 24.08 -0.09
CA ALA A 95 10.89 24.25 -1.15
C ALA A 95 9.96 25.46 -0.92
N GLY A 96 10.00 26.06 0.28
CA GLY A 96 9.06 27.10 0.69
C GLY A 96 7.61 26.63 0.79
N THR A 97 7.37 25.31 0.88
CA THR A 97 6.04 24.70 0.84
C THR A 97 5.52 24.34 2.22
N VAL A 98 4.19 24.37 2.40
CA VAL A 98 3.51 23.66 3.49
C VAL A 98 2.80 22.45 2.89
N THR A 99 2.96 21.27 3.49
CA THR A 99 2.23 20.07 3.06
C THR A 99 1.37 19.54 4.19
N SER A 100 0.21 18.97 3.85
CA SER A 100 -0.69 18.37 4.85
C SER A 100 -1.63 17.35 4.23
N GLY A 101 -1.95 16.30 4.99
CA GLY A 101 -3.09 15.43 4.73
C GLY A 101 -4.40 16.04 5.22
N PHE A 102 -5.51 15.61 4.63
CA PHE A 102 -6.87 15.88 5.08
C PHE A 102 -7.80 14.71 4.74
N SER A 103 -8.89 14.54 5.48
CA SER A 103 -9.94 13.55 5.20
C SER A 103 -11.23 14.25 4.78
N PHE A 104 -12.12 13.52 4.12
CA PHE A 104 -13.48 13.98 3.79
C PHE A 104 -14.42 12.78 3.59
N SER A 105 -15.72 13.04 3.50
CA SER A 105 -16.74 12.05 3.14
C SER A 105 -17.35 12.38 1.78
N THR A 106 -17.72 11.37 1.01
CA THR A 106 -18.47 11.50 -0.25
C THR A 106 -19.81 10.78 -0.15
N SER A 107 -20.61 10.81 -1.22
CA SER A 107 -21.84 10.02 -1.30
C SER A 107 -21.66 8.50 -1.36
N VAL A 108 -20.44 8.00 -1.60
CA VAL A 108 -20.16 6.57 -1.82
C VAL A 108 -19.10 6.00 -0.88
N GLY A 109 -18.50 6.83 -0.01
CA GLY A 109 -17.48 6.39 0.93
C GLY A 109 -16.57 7.50 1.46
N ALA A 110 -15.61 7.09 2.29
CA ALA A 110 -14.62 7.97 2.88
C ALA A 110 -13.49 8.30 1.89
N GLY A 111 -13.07 9.56 1.89
CA GLY A 111 -11.99 10.07 1.07
C GLY A 111 -10.85 10.65 1.90
N CYS A 112 -9.68 10.69 1.28
CA CYS A 112 -8.50 11.36 1.80
C CYS A 112 -7.87 12.24 0.74
N GLY A 113 -7.18 13.28 1.16
CA GLY A 113 -6.49 14.20 0.30
C GLY A 113 -5.16 14.63 0.88
N TYR A 114 -4.30 15.15 0.02
CA TYR A 114 -3.00 15.66 0.40
C TYR A 114 -2.71 16.90 -0.42
N VAL A 115 -2.27 17.97 0.24
CA VAL A 115 -2.06 19.27 -0.38
C VAL A 115 -0.60 19.72 -0.25
N HIS A 116 -0.11 20.34 -1.31
CA HIS A 116 1.14 21.09 -1.36
C HIS A 116 0.81 22.56 -1.55
N LEU A 117 1.06 23.38 -0.54
CA LEU A 117 0.72 24.79 -0.50
C LEU A 117 1.94 25.66 -0.80
N LEU A 118 1.72 26.71 -1.59
CA LEU A 118 2.67 27.79 -1.84
C LEU A 118 1.95 29.14 -1.74
N PRO A 119 2.63 30.21 -1.28
CA PRO A 119 2.06 31.55 -1.32
C PRO A 119 2.05 32.05 -2.76
N ASP A 120 0.95 32.71 -3.15
CA ASP A 120 0.91 33.48 -4.39
C ASP A 120 1.69 34.80 -4.26
N ALA A 121 1.69 35.61 -5.33
CA ALA A 121 2.39 36.90 -5.36
C ALA A 121 1.90 37.90 -4.29
N GLN A 122 0.72 37.69 -3.71
CA GLN A 122 0.14 38.49 -2.64
C GLN A 122 0.37 37.89 -1.25
N GLY A 123 1.06 36.75 -1.16
CA GLY A 123 1.33 36.04 0.09
C GLY A 123 0.19 35.13 0.54
N VAL A 124 -0.83 34.91 -0.28
CA VAL A 124 -1.96 34.02 0.05
C VAL A 124 -1.60 32.58 -0.29
N TRP A 125 -1.66 31.70 0.70
CA TRP A 125 -1.35 30.28 0.53
C TRP A 125 -2.44 29.57 -0.27
N LYS A 126 -2.05 28.96 -1.39
CA LYS A 126 -2.91 28.20 -2.31
C LYS A 126 -2.25 26.89 -2.68
N ALA A 127 -3.04 25.93 -3.17
CA ALA A 127 -2.52 24.65 -3.61
C ALA A 127 -1.70 24.79 -4.90
N LEU A 128 -0.40 24.46 -4.83
CA LEU A 128 0.37 24.06 -6.00
C LEU A 128 -0.18 22.73 -6.55
N SER A 129 -0.50 21.80 -5.66
CA SER A 129 -1.13 20.54 -6.02
C SER A 129 -2.03 20.09 -4.87
N VAL A 130 -3.25 19.67 -5.21
CA VAL A 130 -4.18 19.01 -4.30
C VAL A 130 -4.57 17.65 -4.89
N LEU A 131 -4.33 16.60 -4.13
CA LEU A 131 -4.88 15.27 -4.36
C LEU A 131 -6.19 15.13 -3.61
N MET A 132 -7.21 14.65 -4.29
CA MET A 132 -8.43 14.10 -3.69
C MET A 132 -8.57 12.66 -4.14
N MET A 133 -8.75 11.74 -3.19
CA MET A 133 -8.81 10.31 -3.44
C MET A 133 -9.91 9.67 -2.62
N LEU A 134 -10.68 8.76 -3.23
CA LEU A 134 -11.55 7.86 -2.50
C LEU A 134 -10.70 6.79 -1.81
N ASP A 135 -10.77 6.73 -0.48
CA ASP A 135 -9.95 5.81 0.32
C ASP A 135 -10.70 4.50 0.59
N GLU A 136 -11.97 4.58 0.97
CA GLU A 136 -12.83 3.43 1.25
C GLU A 136 -14.21 3.61 0.61
N LEU A 137 -14.86 2.48 0.31
CA LEU A 137 -16.22 2.44 -0.22
C LEU A 137 -17.18 1.95 0.84
N ASP A 138 -18.31 2.63 0.97
CA ASP A 138 -19.37 2.23 1.87
C ASP A 138 -19.89 0.84 1.49
N GLY A 139 -20.08 -0.01 2.50
CA GLY A 139 -20.50 -1.41 2.32
C GLY A 139 -19.42 -2.36 1.83
N HIS A 140 -18.21 -1.86 1.55
CA HIS A 140 -17.09 -2.67 1.08
C HIS A 140 -15.78 -2.36 1.82
N PRO A 141 -15.71 -2.42 3.17
CA PRO A 141 -14.44 -2.32 3.90
C PRO A 141 -13.53 -3.53 3.62
N GLU A 142 -12.28 -3.47 4.07
CA GLU A 142 -11.45 -4.67 4.25
C GLU A 142 -11.90 -5.39 5.54
N ASP A 143 -11.99 -6.72 5.52
CA ASP A 143 -12.61 -7.55 6.58
C ASP A 143 -11.79 -7.59 7.88
N GLY A 144 -10.55 -7.10 7.85
CA GLY A 144 -9.66 -7.08 9.01
C GLY A 144 -9.28 -8.49 9.49
N PRO A 145 -8.79 -8.63 10.73
CA PRO A 145 -8.33 -9.92 11.24
C PRO A 145 -9.49 -10.88 11.54
N GLU A 146 -9.35 -12.13 11.08
CA GLU A 146 -10.24 -13.22 11.49
C GLU A 146 -9.89 -13.75 12.90
N LEU A 147 -10.89 -14.25 13.63
CA LEU A 147 -10.69 -14.81 14.97
C LEU A 147 -9.74 -16.02 14.99
N GLY A 148 -9.64 -16.76 13.88
CA GLY A 148 -8.83 -17.97 13.77
C GLY A 148 -9.35 -19.17 14.57
N VAL A 149 -10.52 -19.06 15.21
CA VAL A 149 -11.16 -20.13 15.98
C VAL A 149 -12.45 -20.56 15.28
N TYR A 150 -12.49 -21.81 14.85
CA TYR A 150 -13.58 -22.37 14.05
C TYR A 150 -14.27 -23.50 14.79
N GLY A 151 -15.62 -23.49 14.75
CA GLY A 151 -16.45 -24.48 15.43
C GLY A 151 -16.11 -24.64 16.91
N GLU A 152 -15.83 -23.57 17.64
CA GLU A 152 -15.41 -23.65 19.06
C GLU A 152 -14.15 -24.53 19.27
N HIS A 153 -13.16 -24.46 18.37
CA HIS A 153 -11.96 -25.32 18.33
C HIS A 153 -12.21 -26.77 17.89
N THR A 154 -13.37 -27.09 17.32
CA THR A 154 -13.62 -28.44 16.77
C THR A 154 -13.27 -28.59 15.29
N VAL A 155 -13.03 -27.49 14.58
CA VAL A 155 -12.65 -27.51 13.16
C VAL A 155 -11.20 -27.10 13.02
N ALA A 156 -10.38 -27.96 12.42
CA ALA A 156 -8.98 -27.66 12.18
C ALA A 156 -8.82 -26.59 11.09
N TRP A 157 -7.74 -25.80 11.17
CA TRP A 157 -7.39 -24.84 10.12
C TRP A 157 -7.30 -25.50 8.75
N GLU A 158 -6.74 -26.70 8.67
CA GLU A 158 -6.62 -27.46 7.42
C GLU A 158 -7.99 -27.71 6.77
N GLU A 159 -9.03 -27.99 7.55
CA GLU A 159 -10.40 -28.18 7.03
C GLU A 159 -11.01 -26.86 6.54
N VAL A 160 -10.76 -25.77 7.26
CA VAL A 160 -11.21 -24.42 6.89
C VAL A 160 -10.57 -24.00 5.57
N ASP A 161 -9.25 -24.12 5.48
CA ASP A 161 -8.47 -23.76 4.31
C ASP A 161 -8.82 -24.66 3.11
N LYS A 162 -8.97 -25.97 3.32
CA LYS A 162 -9.43 -26.89 2.28
C LYS A 162 -10.80 -26.49 1.72
N LYS A 163 -11.77 -26.19 2.59
CA LYS A 163 -13.10 -25.77 2.15
C LYS A 163 -13.07 -24.43 1.41
N ARG A 164 -12.22 -23.49 1.84
CA ARG A 164 -11.99 -22.22 1.12
C ARG A 164 -11.44 -22.46 -0.28
N ARG A 165 -10.42 -23.33 -0.40
CA ARG A 165 -9.85 -23.75 -1.68
C ARG A 165 -10.90 -24.36 -2.60
N GLU A 166 -11.64 -25.35 -2.12
CA GLU A 166 -12.69 -26.02 -2.91
C GLU A 166 -13.74 -25.03 -3.42
N ASN A 167 -14.17 -24.08 -2.59
CA ASN A 167 -15.12 -23.05 -3.01
C ASN A 167 -14.54 -22.11 -4.08
N ILE A 168 -13.28 -21.70 -3.93
CA ILE A 168 -12.61 -20.80 -4.86
C ILE A 168 -12.31 -21.49 -6.20
N GLU A 169 -11.94 -22.77 -6.17
CA GLU A 169 -11.68 -23.55 -7.39
C GLU A 169 -12.98 -23.88 -8.14
N ALA A 170 -14.10 -24.06 -7.43
CA ALA A 170 -15.39 -24.33 -8.04
C ALA A 170 -16.01 -23.11 -8.74
N ASP A 171 -15.89 -21.91 -8.17
CA ASP A 171 -16.42 -20.67 -8.76
C ASP A 171 -15.51 -19.48 -8.41
N PRO A 172 -14.33 -19.35 -9.05
CA PRO A 172 -13.45 -18.21 -8.80
C PRO A 172 -14.12 -16.95 -9.36
N HIS A 173 -14.33 -15.93 -8.54
CA HIS A 173 -14.85 -14.65 -9.02
C HIS A 173 -13.78 -13.89 -9.82
N VAL A 174 -12.52 -13.98 -9.37
CA VAL A 174 -11.36 -13.38 -10.03
C VAL A 174 -10.31 -14.44 -10.33
N LEU A 175 -9.84 -14.47 -11.58
CA LEU A 175 -8.66 -15.24 -12.01
C LEU A 175 -7.49 -14.29 -12.26
N ILE A 176 -6.40 -14.46 -11.52
CA ILE A 176 -5.16 -13.70 -11.71
C ILE A 176 -4.15 -14.57 -12.46
N ILE A 177 -3.62 -14.07 -13.58
CA ILE A 177 -2.61 -14.76 -14.40
C ILE A 177 -1.22 -14.19 -14.07
N GLY A 178 -0.43 -14.96 -13.33
CA GLY A 178 0.95 -14.70 -12.91
C GLY A 178 1.08 -14.46 -11.40
N ALA A 179 1.90 -15.26 -10.71
CA ALA A 179 2.16 -15.14 -9.27
C ALA A 179 3.47 -14.38 -8.97
N GLY A 180 3.78 -13.37 -9.78
CA GLY A 180 4.82 -12.40 -9.48
C GLY A 180 4.39 -11.39 -8.41
N GLN A 181 5.24 -10.41 -8.09
CA GLN A 181 4.96 -9.44 -7.04
C GLN A 181 3.61 -8.71 -7.21
N THR A 182 3.22 -8.38 -8.44
CA THR A 182 1.95 -7.68 -8.72
C THR A 182 0.73 -8.57 -8.51
N GLY A 183 0.77 -9.81 -9.02
CA GLY A 183 -0.33 -10.76 -8.87
C GLY A 183 -0.58 -11.13 -7.41
N LEU A 184 0.49 -11.41 -6.65
CA LEU A 184 0.36 -11.69 -5.22
C LEU A 184 -0.12 -10.47 -4.42
N THR A 185 0.35 -9.27 -4.75
CA THR A 185 -0.12 -8.02 -4.10
C THR A 185 -1.64 -7.83 -4.29
N LEU A 186 -2.14 -8.09 -5.50
CA LEU A 186 -3.58 -8.07 -5.80
C LEU A 186 -4.34 -9.19 -5.09
N ALA A 187 -3.84 -10.41 -5.12
CA ALA A 187 -4.47 -11.55 -4.46
C ALA A 187 -4.60 -11.32 -2.94
N ALA A 188 -3.56 -10.78 -2.28
CA ALA A 188 -3.62 -10.40 -0.87
C ALA A 188 -4.75 -9.39 -0.60
N ARG A 189 -4.83 -8.36 -1.44
CA ARG A 189 -5.86 -7.32 -1.36
C ARG A 189 -7.26 -7.92 -1.48
N PHE A 190 -7.47 -8.76 -2.50
CA PHE A 190 -8.76 -9.42 -2.75
C PHE A 190 -9.14 -10.39 -1.63
N ARG A 191 -8.15 -11.05 -1.01
CA ARG A 191 -8.36 -11.90 0.17
C ARG A 191 -8.84 -11.11 1.40
N GLN A 192 -8.28 -9.92 1.64
CA GLN A 192 -8.73 -9.01 2.71
C GLN A 192 -10.12 -8.41 2.44
N MET A 193 -10.71 -8.70 1.28
CA MET A 193 -11.99 -8.17 0.83
C MET A 193 -13.00 -9.29 0.52
N ASN A 194 -12.70 -10.52 0.96
CA ASN A 194 -13.51 -11.71 0.76
C ASN A 194 -13.90 -11.99 -0.72
N LEU A 195 -13.06 -11.61 -1.67
CA LEU A 195 -13.28 -11.91 -3.10
C LEU A 195 -12.67 -13.28 -3.46
N PRO A 196 -13.48 -14.26 -3.92
CA PRO A 196 -12.97 -15.56 -4.36
C PRO A 196 -11.96 -15.40 -5.50
N THR A 197 -10.69 -15.65 -5.20
CA THR A 197 -9.59 -15.33 -6.12
C THR A 197 -8.68 -16.53 -6.30
N LEU A 198 -8.48 -16.94 -7.55
CA LEU A 198 -7.52 -17.97 -7.93
C LEU A 198 -6.35 -17.33 -8.68
N VAL A 199 -5.12 -17.67 -8.31
CA VAL A 199 -3.91 -17.23 -9.01
C VAL A 199 -3.32 -18.41 -9.78
N VAL A 200 -2.96 -18.23 -11.05
CA VAL A 200 -2.26 -19.24 -11.85
C VAL A 200 -0.83 -18.79 -12.17
N GLU A 201 0.14 -19.68 -12.02
CA GLU A 201 1.56 -19.45 -12.25
C GLU A 201 2.16 -20.55 -13.11
N SER A 202 2.81 -20.15 -14.20
CA SER A 202 3.46 -21.05 -15.15
C SER A 202 4.66 -21.79 -14.57
N HIS A 203 5.37 -21.18 -13.63
CA HIS A 203 6.54 -21.77 -13.01
C HIS A 203 6.18 -22.82 -11.95
N PRO A 204 7.10 -23.76 -11.65
CA PRO A 204 6.85 -24.78 -10.64
C PRO A 204 6.66 -24.26 -9.22
N ARG A 205 7.30 -23.14 -8.87
CA ARG A 205 7.20 -22.52 -7.55
C ARG A 205 7.06 -21.00 -7.65
N VAL A 206 6.28 -20.42 -6.73
CA VAL A 206 6.14 -18.97 -6.61
C VAL A 206 7.49 -18.29 -6.38
N GLY A 207 7.83 -17.28 -7.17
CA GLY A 207 9.12 -16.59 -7.12
C GLY A 207 10.19 -17.16 -8.07
N ASP A 208 9.89 -18.20 -8.85
CA ASP A 208 10.84 -18.74 -9.84
C ASP A 208 11.20 -17.75 -10.95
N ASN A 209 10.30 -16.80 -11.22
CA ASN A 209 10.57 -15.67 -12.10
C ASN A 209 11.80 -14.84 -11.66
N TRP A 210 12.13 -14.85 -10.36
CA TRP A 210 13.35 -14.25 -9.79
C TRP A 210 14.49 -15.25 -9.65
N ARG A 211 14.24 -16.48 -9.16
CA ARG A 211 15.27 -17.53 -9.01
C ARG A 211 15.95 -17.90 -10.34
N ALA A 212 15.19 -17.86 -11.44
CA ALA A 212 15.67 -18.17 -12.79
C ALA A 212 16.54 -17.07 -13.42
N ARG A 213 16.72 -15.90 -12.78
CA ARG A 213 17.60 -14.83 -13.29
C ARG A 213 19.08 -15.21 -13.15
N TYR A 214 20.01 -14.26 -13.27
CA TYR A 214 21.44 -14.51 -13.00
C TYR A 214 21.78 -14.35 -11.51
N PRO A 215 22.74 -15.12 -10.95
CA PRO A 215 23.02 -15.17 -9.50
C PRO A 215 23.38 -13.86 -8.82
N THR A 216 24.04 -12.95 -9.54
CA THR A 216 24.50 -11.67 -9.00
C THR A 216 23.40 -10.61 -8.92
N LEU A 217 22.19 -10.89 -9.45
CA LEU A 217 21.08 -9.94 -9.46
C LEU A 217 20.69 -9.50 -8.04
N THR A 218 20.82 -8.20 -7.81
CA THR A 218 20.35 -7.50 -6.61
C THR A 218 19.50 -6.33 -7.06
N LEU A 219 18.42 -6.04 -6.34
CA LEU A 219 17.55 -4.90 -6.68
C LEU A 219 18.33 -3.59 -6.64
N HIS A 220 18.11 -2.71 -7.62
CA HIS A 220 18.68 -1.36 -7.62
C HIS A 220 17.95 -0.40 -6.66
N THR A 221 16.79 -0.80 -6.13
CA THR A 221 15.94 0.01 -5.25
C THR A 221 16.05 -0.44 -3.80
N PRO A 222 15.95 0.49 -2.83
CA PRO A 222 16.03 0.17 -1.41
C PRO A 222 14.77 -0.57 -0.93
N ARG A 223 14.93 -1.36 0.14
CA ARG A 223 13.88 -2.19 0.76
C ARG A 223 12.65 -1.38 1.21
N SER A 224 12.82 -0.12 1.61
CA SER A 224 11.72 0.76 2.03
C SER A 224 10.77 1.10 0.88
N HIS A 225 11.30 1.25 -0.34
CA HIS A 225 10.52 1.45 -1.56
C HIS A 225 9.89 0.15 -2.06
N PHE A 226 10.62 -0.96 -2.01
CA PHE A 226 10.21 -2.23 -2.63
C PHE A 226 9.48 -3.19 -1.67
N ASN A 227 8.66 -2.68 -0.75
CA ASN A 227 8.00 -3.47 0.29
C ASN A 227 6.63 -4.06 -0.16
N PHE A 228 6.10 -5.06 0.56
CA PHE A 228 4.77 -5.64 0.29
C PHE A 228 3.69 -5.06 1.22
N LEU A 229 2.44 -5.12 0.76
CA LEU A 229 1.26 -4.84 1.59
C LEU A 229 1.13 -5.90 2.68
N TYR A 230 0.58 -5.54 3.83
CA TYR A 230 0.24 -6.45 4.93
C TYR A 230 1.42 -7.22 5.55
N HIS A 231 2.60 -7.20 4.91
CA HIS A 231 3.78 -7.91 5.36
C HIS A 231 5.04 -7.14 4.95
N GLN A 232 5.58 -6.38 5.89
CA GLN A 232 6.81 -5.63 5.67
C GLN A 232 8.05 -6.54 5.69
N TYR A 233 9.08 -6.22 4.91
CA TYR A 233 10.37 -6.87 5.05
C TYR A 233 10.94 -6.71 6.46
N PRO A 234 11.66 -7.72 6.98
CA PRO A 234 12.34 -7.63 8.27
C PRO A 234 13.29 -6.43 8.36
N TYR A 235 13.36 -5.78 9.52
CA TYR A 235 14.22 -4.62 9.74
C TYR A 235 15.73 -4.92 9.51
N ASN A 236 16.14 -6.18 9.71
CA ASN A 236 17.52 -6.64 9.56
C ASN A 236 17.86 -7.11 8.14
N TRP A 237 16.97 -6.91 7.15
CA TRP A 237 17.29 -7.21 5.77
C TRP A 237 18.33 -6.26 5.19
N PRO A 238 19.11 -6.71 4.19
CA PRO A 238 19.93 -5.80 3.41
C PRO A 238 19.07 -4.67 2.82
N ILE A 239 19.66 -3.48 2.70
CA ILE A 239 19.00 -2.33 2.05
C ILE A 239 18.57 -2.70 0.63
N TYR A 240 19.37 -3.49 -0.08
CA TYR A 240 19.05 -4.00 -1.42
C TYR A 240 18.90 -5.52 -1.38
N ALA A 241 17.72 -6.01 -1.73
CA ALA A 241 17.46 -7.45 -1.70
C ALA A 241 18.08 -8.15 -2.92
N SER A 242 18.83 -9.22 -2.68
CA SER A 242 19.22 -10.18 -3.74
C SER A 242 17.99 -10.86 -4.33
N ARG A 243 18.07 -11.32 -5.59
CA ARG A 243 16.99 -12.09 -6.24
C ARG A 243 16.46 -13.26 -5.38
N ASP A 244 17.32 -13.96 -4.64
CA ASP A 244 16.95 -15.18 -3.91
C ASP A 244 16.11 -14.83 -2.67
N LYS A 245 16.45 -13.71 -2.00
CA LYS A 245 15.64 -13.14 -0.92
C LYS A 245 14.25 -12.75 -1.41
N VAL A 246 14.16 -12.06 -2.55
CA VAL A 246 12.88 -11.66 -3.16
C VAL A 246 12.05 -12.90 -3.52
N ALA A 247 12.67 -13.89 -4.15
CA ALA A 247 11.99 -15.12 -4.56
C ALA A 247 11.42 -15.91 -3.38
N ASN A 248 12.22 -16.13 -2.33
CA ASN A 248 11.76 -16.82 -1.13
C ASN A 248 10.67 -16.02 -0.41
N TRP A 249 10.78 -14.69 -0.40
CA TRP A 249 9.75 -13.83 0.18
C TRP A 249 8.41 -13.94 -0.54
N LEU A 250 8.39 -13.98 -1.87
CA LEU A 250 7.14 -14.17 -2.62
C LEU A 250 6.44 -15.48 -2.25
N GLU A 251 7.20 -16.57 -2.11
CA GLU A 251 6.68 -17.87 -1.68
C GLU A 251 6.10 -17.80 -0.25
N HIS A 252 6.85 -17.21 0.69
CA HIS A 252 6.36 -16.99 2.05
C HIS A 252 5.16 -16.04 2.12
N TYR A 253 5.13 -15.01 1.29
CA TYR A 253 4.07 -14.02 1.25
C TYR A 253 2.75 -14.65 0.81
N ALA A 254 2.78 -15.51 -0.21
CA ALA A 254 1.60 -16.26 -0.65
C ALA A 254 1.03 -17.15 0.47
N ILE A 255 1.91 -17.83 1.23
CA ILE A 255 1.52 -18.68 2.37
C ILE A 255 0.93 -17.84 3.51
N ASN A 256 1.62 -16.77 3.92
CA ASN A 256 1.23 -15.94 5.06
C ASN A 256 -0.02 -15.09 4.82
N GLN A 257 -0.53 -15.06 3.60
CA GLN A 257 -1.74 -14.33 3.22
C GLN A 257 -2.84 -15.28 2.72
N ASP A 258 -2.70 -16.59 2.98
CA ASP A 258 -3.65 -17.64 2.60
C ASP A 258 -4.08 -17.59 1.14
N MET A 259 -3.14 -17.31 0.23
CA MET A 259 -3.44 -17.21 -1.19
C MET A 259 -3.53 -18.59 -1.84
N HIS A 260 -4.46 -18.76 -2.77
CA HIS A 260 -4.59 -19.98 -3.54
C HIS A 260 -3.91 -19.82 -4.90
N VAL A 261 -2.75 -20.47 -5.03
CA VAL A 261 -1.91 -20.38 -6.22
C VAL A 261 -1.76 -21.76 -6.86
N TRP A 262 -2.21 -21.89 -8.10
CA TRP A 262 -1.95 -23.02 -8.96
C TRP A 262 -0.62 -22.82 -9.70
N THR A 263 0.43 -23.52 -9.28
CA THR A 263 1.73 -23.53 -9.99
C THR A 263 1.73 -24.55 -11.14
N ASN A 264 2.74 -24.50 -12.02
CA ASN A 264 2.77 -25.25 -13.28
C ASN A 264 1.47 -25.13 -14.09
N SER A 265 0.91 -23.92 -14.12
CA SER A 265 -0.43 -23.65 -14.65
C SER A 265 -0.39 -22.52 -15.66
N ARG A 266 -0.97 -22.76 -16.84
CA ARG A 266 -1.02 -21.74 -17.90
C ARG A 266 -2.34 -21.79 -18.66
N PRO A 267 -2.87 -20.64 -19.10
CA PRO A 267 -3.97 -20.61 -20.05
C PRO A 267 -3.64 -21.37 -21.33
N THR A 268 -4.64 -22.08 -21.86
CA THR A 268 -4.56 -22.77 -23.15
C THR A 268 -5.75 -22.38 -24.02
N GLY A 269 -5.48 -22.08 -25.29
CA GLY A 269 -6.50 -21.54 -26.19
C GLY A 269 -6.84 -20.07 -25.90
N ILE A 270 -7.79 -19.54 -26.67
CA ILE A 270 -8.29 -18.16 -26.51
C ILE A 270 -9.52 -18.21 -25.62
N PRO A 271 -9.56 -17.48 -24.49
CA PRO A 271 -10.74 -17.41 -23.63
C PRO A 271 -11.89 -16.68 -24.33
N THR A 272 -13.12 -17.02 -23.97
CA THR A 272 -14.33 -16.35 -24.47
C THR A 272 -15.03 -15.60 -23.34
N TYR A 273 -15.75 -14.54 -23.68
CA TYR A 273 -16.54 -13.77 -22.72
C TYR A 273 -18.00 -13.81 -23.13
N ASP A 274 -18.87 -14.16 -22.19
CA ASP A 274 -20.31 -14.15 -22.36
C ASP A 274 -20.88 -12.85 -21.79
N SER A 275 -21.50 -12.04 -22.65
CA SER A 275 -22.09 -10.76 -22.28
C SER A 275 -23.37 -10.88 -21.46
N GLU A 276 -24.10 -12.00 -21.57
CA GLU A 276 -25.34 -12.24 -20.82
C GLU A 276 -25.04 -12.64 -19.38
N THR A 277 -24.14 -13.62 -19.21
CA THR A 277 -23.74 -14.10 -17.87
C THR A 277 -22.66 -13.24 -17.22
N LYS A 278 -22.04 -12.33 -17.98
CA LYS A 278 -20.89 -11.50 -17.57
C LYS A 278 -19.71 -12.34 -17.04
N LYS A 279 -19.54 -13.55 -17.56
CA LYS A 279 -18.48 -14.49 -17.16
C LYS A 279 -17.57 -14.82 -18.34
N TRP A 280 -16.31 -15.06 -18.02
CA TRP A 280 -15.34 -15.64 -18.94
C TRP A 280 -15.49 -17.16 -18.99
N THR A 281 -15.02 -17.76 -20.06
CA THR A 281 -14.68 -19.18 -20.12
C THR A 281 -13.22 -19.29 -20.54
N ILE A 282 -12.40 -19.87 -19.68
CA ILE A 282 -10.96 -20.03 -19.89
C ILE A 282 -10.53 -21.44 -19.50
N VAL A 283 -9.68 -22.05 -20.33
CA VAL A 283 -9.09 -23.36 -20.04
C VAL A 283 -7.68 -23.15 -19.51
N ILE A 284 -7.39 -23.70 -18.34
CA ILE A 284 -6.08 -23.72 -17.71
C ILE A 284 -5.52 -25.14 -17.82
N ASP A 285 -4.34 -25.30 -18.41
CA ASP A 285 -3.55 -26.50 -18.21
C ASP A 285 -2.92 -26.43 -16.82
N HIS A 286 -3.51 -27.14 -15.85
CA HIS A 286 -3.03 -27.25 -14.48
C HIS A 286 -2.27 -28.57 -14.32
N GLN A 287 -0.94 -28.51 -14.28
CA GLN A 287 -0.07 -29.68 -14.10
C GLN A 287 -0.31 -30.80 -15.13
N GLY A 288 -0.62 -30.45 -16.39
CA GLY A 288 -0.95 -31.40 -17.46
C GLY A 288 -2.44 -31.73 -17.58
N THR A 289 -3.28 -31.23 -16.67
CA THR A 289 -4.73 -31.46 -16.66
C THR A 289 -5.48 -30.22 -17.14
N PRO A 290 -6.20 -30.28 -18.28
CA PRO A 290 -7.02 -29.17 -18.73
C PRO A 290 -8.22 -28.98 -17.80
N THR A 291 -8.36 -27.78 -17.23
CA THR A 291 -9.44 -27.40 -16.31
C THR A 291 -10.12 -26.13 -16.82
N THR A 292 -11.44 -26.19 -17.01
CA THR A 292 -12.24 -25.03 -17.44
C THR A 292 -12.69 -24.24 -16.22
N LEU A 293 -12.49 -22.92 -16.26
CA LEU A 293 -12.92 -21.98 -15.22
C LEU A 293 -13.84 -20.92 -15.81
N HIS A 294 -14.72 -20.38 -14.96
CA HIS A 294 -15.72 -19.38 -15.34
C HIS A 294 -15.67 -18.08 -14.50
N PRO A 295 -14.54 -17.36 -14.47
CA PRO A 295 -14.43 -16.17 -13.64
C PRO A 295 -15.20 -14.98 -14.20
N THR A 296 -15.68 -14.10 -13.33
CA THR A 296 -16.24 -12.80 -13.72
C THR A 296 -15.13 -11.87 -14.21
N HIS A 297 -13.98 -11.89 -13.54
CA HIS A 297 -12.85 -11.03 -13.86
C HIS A 297 -11.57 -11.84 -14.12
N ILE A 298 -10.83 -11.48 -15.16
CA ILE A 298 -9.47 -11.94 -15.42
C ILE A 298 -8.51 -10.77 -15.28
N VAL A 299 -7.45 -10.95 -14.49
CA VAL A 299 -6.40 -9.95 -14.28
C VAL A 299 -5.05 -10.50 -14.76
N CYS A 300 -4.51 -9.90 -15.82
CA CYS A 300 -3.22 -10.28 -16.36
C CYS A 300 -2.10 -9.53 -15.64
N THR A 301 -1.27 -10.26 -14.89
CA THR A 301 -0.15 -9.73 -14.10
C THR A 301 1.19 -10.32 -14.52
N THR A 302 1.35 -10.59 -15.81
CA THR A 302 2.54 -11.20 -16.42
C THR A 302 3.71 -10.21 -16.62
N GLY A 303 3.62 -9.01 -16.03
CA GLY A 303 4.61 -7.94 -16.14
C GLY A 303 4.29 -6.96 -17.27
N ILE A 304 5.27 -6.15 -17.65
CA ILE A 304 5.16 -5.15 -18.73
C ILE A 304 6.18 -5.36 -19.85
N LEU A 305 6.99 -6.42 -19.73
CA LEU A 305 7.98 -6.84 -20.71
C LEU A 305 7.47 -8.12 -21.36
N GLY A 306 7.28 -8.11 -22.68
CA GLY A 306 6.80 -9.27 -23.44
C GLY A 306 7.90 -10.29 -23.72
N ALA A 307 7.84 -10.93 -24.88
CA ALA A 307 8.85 -11.91 -25.30
C ALA A 307 10.26 -11.29 -25.44
N PRO A 308 11.33 -12.02 -25.12
CA PRO A 308 12.71 -11.60 -25.40
C PRO A 308 12.92 -11.17 -26.84
N ARG A 309 13.52 -9.99 -27.05
CA ARG A 309 13.80 -9.49 -28.41
C ARG A 309 15.16 -9.99 -28.86
N ILE A 310 15.21 -10.99 -29.74
CA ILE A 310 16.45 -11.48 -30.34
C ILE A 310 16.50 -11.03 -31.81
N PRO A 311 17.45 -10.18 -32.21
CA PRO A 311 17.62 -9.79 -33.61
C PRO A 311 17.91 -11.01 -34.49
N VAL A 312 17.33 -11.03 -35.70
CA VAL A 312 17.68 -12.00 -36.74
C VAL A 312 18.88 -11.43 -37.48
N ILE A 313 20.02 -12.10 -37.36
CA ILE A 313 21.31 -11.71 -37.94
C ILE A 313 21.74 -12.78 -38.94
N GLU A 314 22.34 -12.35 -40.06
CA GLU A 314 22.79 -13.24 -41.14
C GLU A 314 23.89 -14.22 -40.67
N ASP A 315 23.97 -15.38 -41.33
CA ASP A 315 24.99 -16.41 -41.12
C ASP A 315 25.01 -17.03 -39.69
N ARG A 316 23.90 -16.96 -38.94
CA ARG A 316 23.84 -17.48 -37.55
C ARG A 316 24.25 -18.95 -37.44
N ASP A 317 23.92 -19.77 -38.42
CA ASP A 317 24.26 -21.20 -38.49
C ASP A 317 25.76 -21.46 -38.67
N VAL A 318 26.53 -20.47 -39.16
CA VAL A 318 27.99 -20.56 -39.33
C VAL A 318 28.74 -20.36 -38.00
N PHE A 319 28.16 -19.61 -37.05
CA PHE A 319 28.82 -19.30 -35.78
C PHE A 319 28.95 -20.53 -34.88
N MET A 320 30.20 -20.93 -34.61
CA MET A 320 30.51 -22.08 -33.76
C MET A 320 30.41 -21.79 -32.26
N GLY A 321 30.29 -20.51 -31.89
CA GLY A 321 30.14 -20.05 -30.52
C GLY A 321 28.72 -20.13 -29.97
N THR A 322 28.53 -19.63 -28.75
CA THR A 322 27.22 -19.60 -28.08
C THR A 322 26.50 -18.29 -28.34
N VAL A 323 25.21 -18.36 -28.69
CA VAL A 323 24.35 -17.17 -28.77
C VAL A 323 23.14 -17.34 -27.87
N LEU A 324 22.87 -16.36 -27.03
CA LEU A 324 21.73 -16.36 -26.13
C LEU A 324 21.17 -14.96 -25.91
N HIS A 325 19.90 -14.89 -25.49
CA HIS A 325 19.35 -13.68 -24.88
C HIS A 325 19.72 -13.61 -23.40
N ALA A 326 19.84 -12.40 -22.85
CA ALA A 326 20.11 -12.16 -21.44
C ALA A 326 19.11 -12.84 -20.48
N ALA A 327 17.88 -13.11 -20.94
CA ALA A 327 16.88 -13.86 -20.18
C ALA A 327 17.31 -15.32 -19.89
N LYS A 328 18.23 -15.89 -20.68
CA LYS A 328 18.81 -17.22 -20.49
C LYS A 328 20.22 -17.17 -19.88
N TYR A 329 20.70 -15.99 -19.49
CA TYR A 329 22.04 -15.84 -18.90
C TYR A 329 22.02 -16.35 -17.45
N GLY A 330 22.73 -17.46 -17.21
CA GLY A 330 22.80 -18.13 -15.92
C GLY A 330 23.96 -17.69 -15.01
N GLY A 331 24.69 -16.64 -15.39
CA GLY A 331 25.86 -16.13 -14.66
C GLY A 331 27.21 -16.35 -15.38
N GLY A 332 28.22 -15.58 -14.95
CA GLY A 332 29.48 -15.39 -15.69
C GLY A 332 30.44 -16.57 -15.67
N LYS A 333 30.29 -17.48 -14.70
CA LYS A 333 31.24 -18.58 -14.46
C LYS A 333 31.49 -19.47 -15.68
N SER A 334 30.45 -19.73 -16.47
CA SER A 334 30.53 -20.57 -17.67
C SER A 334 31.31 -19.92 -18.82
N TYR A 335 31.66 -18.64 -18.69
CA TYR A 335 32.31 -17.84 -19.72
C TYR A 335 33.74 -17.44 -19.36
N LYS A 336 34.33 -18.07 -18.33
CA LYS A 336 35.74 -17.88 -17.97
C LYS A 336 36.64 -18.21 -19.16
N GLY A 337 37.57 -17.29 -19.47
CA GLY A 337 38.48 -17.42 -20.61
C GLY A 337 37.81 -17.36 -21.98
N LYS A 338 36.58 -16.83 -22.07
CA LYS A 338 35.87 -16.62 -23.34
C LYS A 338 35.90 -15.15 -23.76
N ARG A 339 35.87 -14.91 -25.07
CA ARG A 339 35.67 -13.60 -25.69
C ARG A 339 34.17 -13.37 -25.86
N VAL A 340 33.60 -12.44 -25.11
CA VAL A 340 32.16 -12.25 -25.00
C VAL A 340 31.74 -10.89 -25.55
N ILE A 341 30.77 -10.89 -26.46
CA ILE A 341 30.09 -9.70 -26.96
C ILE A 341 28.73 -9.59 -26.28
N VAL A 342 28.44 -8.45 -25.65
CA VAL A 342 27.14 -8.15 -25.05
C VAL A 342 26.47 -7.05 -25.87
N VAL A 343 25.37 -7.38 -26.54
CA VAL A 343 24.65 -6.49 -27.45
C VAL A 343 23.55 -5.75 -26.70
N GLY A 344 23.65 -4.42 -26.64
CA GLY A 344 22.78 -3.54 -25.86
C GLY A 344 23.57 -2.81 -24.77
N ALA A 345 23.03 -1.69 -24.29
CA ALA A 345 23.67 -0.83 -23.29
C ALA A 345 22.71 -0.37 -22.18
N GLY A 346 21.70 -1.17 -21.81
CA GLY A 346 20.83 -0.90 -20.66
C GLY A 346 21.29 -1.60 -19.37
N ASN A 347 20.51 -1.49 -18.28
CA ASN A 347 20.74 -2.18 -16.99
C ASN A 347 21.25 -3.61 -17.12
N THR A 348 20.53 -4.45 -17.85
CA THR A 348 20.90 -5.87 -18.02
C THR A 348 22.28 -6.04 -18.65
N SER A 349 22.67 -5.17 -19.58
CA SER A 349 23.99 -5.24 -20.23
C SER A 349 25.10 -4.87 -19.26
N ALA A 350 24.91 -3.80 -18.48
CA ALA A 350 25.88 -3.36 -17.48
C ALA A 350 26.14 -4.45 -16.41
N ASP A 351 25.07 -5.05 -15.87
CA ASP A 351 25.15 -6.13 -14.89
C ASP A 351 25.89 -7.36 -15.45
N ILE A 352 25.56 -7.76 -16.67
CA ILE A 352 26.19 -8.91 -17.34
C ILE A 352 27.67 -8.63 -17.62
N CYS A 353 28.01 -7.44 -18.15
CA CYS A 353 29.39 -7.05 -18.41
C CYS A 353 30.24 -7.09 -17.12
N GLN A 354 29.71 -6.53 -16.02
CA GLN A 354 30.38 -6.56 -14.73
C GLN A 354 30.59 -7.99 -14.22
N ASP A 355 29.56 -8.84 -14.29
CA ASP A 355 29.66 -10.25 -13.87
C ASP A 355 30.67 -11.03 -14.73
N LEU A 356 30.66 -10.86 -16.06
CA LEU A 356 31.62 -11.51 -16.96
C LEU A 356 33.07 -11.16 -16.65
N VAL A 357 33.36 -9.87 -16.40
CA VAL A 357 34.71 -9.42 -16.02
C VAL A 357 35.13 -10.05 -14.69
N VAL A 358 34.26 -10.02 -13.68
CA VAL A 358 34.54 -10.58 -12.35
C VAL A 358 34.77 -12.10 -12.41
N GLN A 359 34.05 -12.83 -13.26
CA GLN A 359 34.20 -14.28 -13.42
C GLN A 359 35.35 -14.67 -14.36
N GLY A 360 36.09 -13.71 -14.90
CA GLY A 360 37.32 -13.94 -15.66
C GLY A 360 37.09 -14.31 -17.12
N ALA A 361 36.10 -13.73 -17.79
CA ALA A 361 36.06 -13.72 -19.26
C ALA A 361 37.37 -13.13 -19.83
N GLU A 362 37.84 -13.67 -20.96
CA GLU A 362 39.09 -13.19 -21.60
C GLU A 362 38.93 -11.75 -22.10
N SER A 363 37.78 -11.45 -22.70
CA SER A 363 37.41 -10.09 -23.08
C SER A 363 35.91 -9.91 -23.05
N VAL A 364 35.48 -8.68 -22.74
CA VAL A 364 34.07 -8.28 -22.73
C VAL A 364 33.93 -7.02 -23.59
N THR A 365 33.07 -7.08 -24.61
CA THR A 365 32.76 -5.92 -25.46
C THR A 365 31.27 -5.64 -25.42
N MET A 366 30.90 -4.46 -24.92
CA MET A 366 29.55 -3.92 -24.97
C MET A 366 29.30 -3.26 -26.34
N VAL A 367 28.21 -3.62 -27.01
CA VAL A 367 27.80 -3.01 -28.27
C VAL A 367 26.64 -2.05 -28.01
N GLN A 368 26.89 -0.75 -28.22
CA GLN A 368 25.92 0.31 -28.02
C GLN A 368 25.45 0.84 -29.37
N ARG A 369 24.17 0.61 -29.71
CA ARG A 369 23.58 1.17 -30.94
C ARG A 369 23.29 2.67 -30.83
N SER A 370 22.72 3.09 -29.70
CA SER A 370 22.25 4.46 -29.46
C SER A 370 22.63 4.92 -28.06
N SER A 371 22.70 6.24 -27.85
CA SER A 371 23.02 6.81 -26.54
C SER A 371 22.17 6.26 -25.40
N THR A 372 22.73 6.24 -24.19
CA THR A 372 22.10 5.66 -23.00
C THR A 372 22.08 6.69 -21.87
N CYS A 373 20.98 6.76 -21.12
CA CYS A 373 20.94 7.51 -19.88
C CYS A 373 21.61 6.69 -18.77
N VAL A 374 22.75 7.17 -18.26
CA VAL A 374 23.49 6.51 -17.18
C VAL A 374 23.44 7.40 -15.95
N VAL A 375 23.00 6.84 -14.83
CA VAL A 375 22.88 7.56 -13.56
C VAL A 375 23.60 6.79 -12.47
N ALA A 376 24.23 7.49 -11.53
CA ALA A 376 24.93 6.82 -10.44
C ALA A 376 23.91 6.26 -9.42
N LYS A 377 24.21 5.09 -8.84
CA LYS A 377 23.42 4.56 -7.71
C LYS A 377 23.45 5.51 -6.52
N HIS A 378 24.62 6.10 -6.22
CA HIS A 378 24.82 7.13 -5.21
C HIS A 378 25.68 8.26 -5.79
N PRO A 379 25.36 9.54 -5.51
CA PRO A 379 24.23 10.04 -4.71
C PRO A 379 22.88 10.05 -5.46
N GLY A 380 22.83 9.71 -6.75
CA GLY A 380 21.64 9.87 -7.60
C GLY A 380 20.42 9.04 -7.19
N CYS A 381 20.29 7.83 -7.73
CA CYS A 381 19.02 7.09 -7.68
C CYS A 381 18.59 6.70 -6.25
N THR A 382 19.52 6.29 -5.41
CA THR A 382 19.18 5.80 -4.07
C THR A 382 18.69 6.91 -3.15
N ASN A 383 19.40 8.06 -3.12
CA ASN A 383 19.03 9.13 -2.21
C ASN A 383 17.65 9.69 -2.59
N ALA A 384 17.36 9.80 -3.89
CA ALA A 384 16.03 10.19 -4.36
C ALA A 384 14.93 9.23 -3.86
N LEU A 385 15.16 7.91 -3.94
CA LEU A 385 14.21 6.91 -3.45
C LEU A 385 14.08 6.92 -1.92
N LEU A 386 15.19 7.07 -1.17
CA LEU A 386 15.15 7.13 0.29
C LEU A 386 14.51 8.43 0.81
N SER A 387 14.59 9.53 0.07
CA SER A 387 13.84 10.75 0.40
C SER A 387 12.32 10.59 0.21
N LEU A 388 11.90 9.78 -0.76
CA LEU A 388 10.47 9.53 -1.04
C LEU A 388 9.90 8.39 -0.17
N TRP A 389 10.70 7.35 0.10
CA TRP A 389 10.38 6.24 1.00
C TRP A 389 11.45 6.12 2.09
N PRO A 390 11.44 7.02 3.10
CA PRO A 390 12.38 6.97 4.22
C PRO A 390 12.21 5.69 5.03
N GLU A 391 13.30 5.23 5.66
CA GLU A 391 13.18 4.13 6.63
C GLU A 391 12.35 4.56 7.85
N GLY A 392 11.52 3.66 8.36
CA GLY A 392 10.66 3.91 9.53
C GLY A 392 9.33 4.58 9.22
N VAL A 393 9.15 5.15 8.02
CA VAL A 393 7.85 5.65 7.56
C VAL A 393 7.05 4.51 6.92
N PRO A 394 5.78 4.29 7.27
CA PRO A 394 4.95 3.28 6.62
C PRO A 394 4.88 3.49 5.11
N SER A 395 5.05 2.42 4.32
CA SER A 395 5.09 2.51 2.86
C SER A 395 3.81 3.12 2.29
N GLU A 396 2.66 2.89 2.92
CA GLU A 396 1.36 3.45 2.53
C GLU A 396 1.33 4.98 2.61
N ILE A 397 2.01 5.56 3.61
CA ILE A 397 2.13 7.02 3.77
C ILE A 397 3.03 7.59 2.68
N SER A 398 4.20 6.98 2.45
CA SER A 398 5.10 7.39 1.38
C SER A 398 4.46 7.25 -0.01
N ASP A 399 3.70 6.18 -0.23
CA ASP A 399 2.93 5.94 -1.44
C ASP A 399 1.85 7.01 -1.64
N PHE A 400 1.14 7.41 -0.57
CA PHE A 400 0.15 8.48 -0.60
C PHE A 400 0.78 9.86 -0.90
N LYS A 401 1.89 10.20 -0.23
CA LYS A 401 2.65 11.42 -0.52
C LYS A 401 3.23 11.40 -1.93
N PHE A 402 3.72 10.26 -2.41
CA PHE A 402 4.22 10.13 -3.77
C PHE A 402 3.12 10.43 -4.80
N LEU A 403 1.94 9.86 -4.59
CA LEU A 403 0.76 10.04 -5.44
C LEU A 403 0.23 11.49 -5.44
N SER A 404 0.44 12.24 -4.35
CA SER A 404 -0.08 13.60 -4.24
C SER A 404 0.50 14.60 -5.26
N ILE A 405 1.64 14.27 -5.87
CA ILE A 405 2.25 15.07 -6.94
C ILE A 405 2.02 14.36 -8.28
N PRO A 406 1.29 14.97 -9.23
CA PRO A 406 1.15 14.46 -10.60
C PRO A 406 2.51 14.17 -11.26
N LEU A 407 2.58 13.11 -12.07
CA LEU A 407 3.83 12.72 -12.72
C LEU A 407 4.44 13.85 -13.57
N PRO A 408 3.68 14.63 -14.38
CA PRO A 408 4.25 15.75 -15.13
C PRO A 408 4.89 16.82 -14.24
N LEU A 409 4.25 17.16 -13.10
CA LEU A 409 4.83 18.10 -12.13
C LEU A 409 6.11 17.54 -11.52
N ARG A 410 6.13 16.24 -11.18
CA ARG A 410 7.33 15.57 -10.66
C ARG A 410 8.47 15.52 -11.68
N ILE A 411 8.16 15.30 -12.96
CA ILE A 411 9.14 15.34 -14.05
C ILE A 411 9.72 16.75 -14.16
N LYS A 412 8.88 17.79 -14.11
CA LYS A 412 9.33 19.19 -14.11
C LYS A 412 10.24 19.51 -12.92
N MET A 413 9.90 19.01 -11.72
CA MET A 413 10.75 19.15 -10.53
C MET A 413 12.09 18.43 -10.73
N ALA A 414 12.10 17.21 -11.27
CA ALA A 414 13.33 16.49 -11.56
C ALA A 414 14.23 17.23 -12.56
N SER A 415 13.66 17.79 -13.64
CA SER A 415 14.38 18.62 -14.61
C SER A 415 14.99 19.88 -13.98
N ALA A 416 14.37 20.46 -12.94
CA ALA A 416 14.93 21.63 -12.26
C ALA A 416 16.25 21.31 -11.52
N HIS A 417 16.44 20.06 -11.09
CA HIS A 417 17.67 19.58 -10.45
C HIS A 417 18.68 18.98 -11.44
N ALA A 418 18.41 19.05 -12.74
CA ALA A 418 19.25 18.42 -13.77
C ALA A 418 20.70 18.91 -13.74
N VAL A 419 20.92 20.21 -13.52
CA VAL A 419 22.26 20.83 -13.49
C VAL A 419 23.06 20.33 -12.28
N GLU A 420 22.44 20.28 -11.10
CA GLU A 420 23.08 19.81 -9.88
C GLU A 420 23.48 18.34 -9.99
N LEU A 421 22.59 17.50 -10.55
CA LEU A 421 22.87 16.09 -10.78
C LEU A 421 23.96 15.89 -11.84
N ALA A 422 23.92 16.68 -12.92
CA ALA A 422 24.94 16.63 -13.98
C ALA A 422 26.33 16.98 -13.46
N GLU A 423 26.44 17.97 -12.58
CA GLU A 423 27.73 18.32 -11.96
C GLU A 423 28.20 17.23 -10.99
N ALA A 424 27.29 16.68 -10.18
CA ALA A 424 27.63 15.61 -9.23
C ALA A 424 28.10 14.32 -9.92
N GLU A 425 27.65 14.06 -11.15
CA GLU A 425 28.00 12.87 -11.93
C GLU A 425 29.00 13.14 -13.08
N ARG A 426 29.56 14.35 -13.14
CA ARG A 426 30.38 14.85 -14.26
C ARG A 426 31.57 13.94 -14.57
N GLU A 427 32.33 13.52 -13.55
CA GLU A 427 33.52 12.68 -13.71
C GLU A 427 33.18 11.32 -14.34
N MET A 428 32.09 10.70 -13.90
CA MET A 428 31.62 9.42 -14.45
C MET A 428 31.23 9.59 -15.92
N HIS A 429 30.44 10.62 -16.25
CA HIS A 429 29.97 10.83 -17.62
C HIS A 429 31.12 11.20 -18.58
N GLU A 430 32.07 12.04 -18.15
CA GLU A 430 33.27 12.36 -18.93
C GLU A 430 34.15 11.12 -19.16
N GLY A 431 34.36 10.31 -18.12
CA GLY A 431 35.10 9.05 -18.21
C GLY A 431 34.45 8.08 -19.21
N LEU A 432 33.13 7.90 -19.13
CA LEU A 432 32.37 7.04 -20.05
C LEU A 432 32.47 7.52 -21.50
N ARG A 433 32.34 8.82 -21.75
CA ARG A 433 32.51 9.41 -23.09
C ARG A 433 33.91 9.19 -23.63
N LYS A 434 34.95 9.40 -22.80
CA LYS A 434 36.34 9.16 -23.16
C LYS A 434 36.62 7.68 -23.49
N ALA A 435 35.92 6.75 -22.83
CA ALA A 435 35.98 5.32 -23.10
C ALA A 435 35.15 4.88 -24.33
N GLY A 436 34.47 5.82 -25.02
CA GLY A 436 33.74 5.57 -26.26
C GLY A 436 32.25 5.26 -26.07
N LEU A 437 31.69 5.39 -24.86
CA LEU A 437 30.26 5.25 -24.62
C LEU A 437 29.53 6.58 -24.88
N ASP A 438 28.44 6.53 -25.65
CA ASP A 438 27.56 7.67 -25.89
C ASP A 438 26.51 7.77 -24.76
N VAL A 439 26.59 8.84 -23.96
CA VAL A 439 25.79 9.04 -22.75
C VAL A 439 24.90 10.28 -22.90
N ASN A 440 23.62 10.13 -22.56
CA ASN A 440 22.64 11.23 -22.48
C ASN A 440 22.11 11.41 -21.04
N MET A 441 21.40 12.52 -20.79
CA MET A 441 20.87 12.88 -19.47
C MET A 441 19.36 12.59 -19.33
N GLY A 442 18.83 11.66 -20.13
CA GLY A 442 17.39 11.47 -20.27
C GLY A 442 16.73 12.57 -21.09
N GLN A 443 15.41 12.49 -21.22
CA GLN A 443 14.62 13.51 -21.93
C GLN A 443 14.67 14.83 -21.14
N ASP A 444 15.07 15.95 -21.75
CA ASP A 444 15.11 17.27 -21.13
C ASP A 444 15.95 17.37 -19.82
N GLY A 445 16.96 16.51 -19.68
CA GLY A 445 17.84 16.47 -18.50
C GLY A 445 17.23 15.87 -17.23
N SER A 446 16.00 15.36 -17.31
CA SER A 446 15.25 14.78 -16.17
C SER A 446 15.78 13.42 -15.67
N GLY A 447 16.84 12.90 -16.28
CA GLY A 447 17.43 11.62 -15.96
C GLY A 447 16.53 10.43 -16.33
N GLN A 448 16.69 9.36 -15.57
CA GLN A 448 16.01 8.08 -15.74
C GLN A 448 14.55 8.10 -15.29
N PHE A 449 14.14 9.01 -14.41
CA PHE A 449 12.84 8.96 -13.74
C PHE A 449 11.64 8.92 -14.71
N PRO A 450 11.50 9.80 -15.72
CA PRO A 450 10.35 9.73 -16.63
C PRO A 450 10.37 8.48 -17.50
N MET A 451 11.57 8.00 -17.84
CA MET A 451 11.76 6.84 -18.70
C MET A 451 11.25 5.55 -18.05
N VAL A 452 11.21 5.48 -16.71
CA VAL A 452 10.54 4.40 -15.96
C VAL A 452 9.07 4.31 -16.35
N PHE A 453 8.36 5.43 -16.36
CA PHE A 453 6.91 5.46 -16.61
C PHE A 453 6.54 5.46 -18.10
N GLN A 454 7.39 6.05 -18.94
CA GLN A 454 7.13 6.12 -20.39
C GLN A 454 7.40 4.79 -21.11
N ARG A 455 8.52 4.12 -20.78
CA ARG A 455 9.00 2.94 -21.54
C ARG A 455 9.55 1.81 -20.68
N PHE A 456 9.75 2.03 -19.38
CA PHE A 456 10.31 1.06 -18.44
C PHE A 456 11.66 0.48 -18.87
N GLY A 457 12.53 1.33 -19.43
CA GLY A 457 13.84 0.94 -19.94
C GLY A 457 14.61 2.08 -20.61
N GLY A 458 15.74 1.74 -21.23
CA GLY A 458 16.59 2.69 -21.97
C GLY A 458 17.54 3.52 -21.09
N TYR A 459 17.71 3.14 -19.83
CA TYR A 459 18.71 3.68 -18.89
C TYR A 459 19.50 2.55 -18.24
N TRP A 460 20.59 2.91 -17.56
CA TRP A 460 21.18 2.06 -16.53
C TRP A 460 21.53 2.84 -15.25
N ILE A 461 21.31 2.20 -14.09
CA ILE A 461 21.73 2.72 -12.77
C ILE A 461 23.08 2.08 -12.42
N ASP A 462 24.16 2.86 -12.40
CA ASP A 462 25.51 2.33 -12.27
C ASP A 462 25.80 1.81 -10.86
N VAL A 463 26.29 0.57 -10.82
CA VAL A 463 26.71 -0.14 -9.61
C VAL A 463 28.16 -0.64 -9.71
N GLY A 464 28.95 -0.09 -10.63
CA GLY A 464 30.36 -0.42 -10.83
C GLY A 464 30.76 -0.75 -12.28
N CYS A 465 29.81 -0.89 -13.21
CA CYS A 465 30.15 -1.17 -14.61
C CYS A 465 30.82 0.03 -15.30
N ALA A 466 30.46 1.26 -14.92
CA ALA A 466 31.06 2.46 -15.48
C ALA A 466 32.58 2.48 -15.29
N GLU A 467 33.07 2.14 -14.10
CA GLU A 467 34.51 2.07 -13.81
C GLU A 467 35.22 0.98 -14.64
N LEU A 468 34.55 -0.14 -14.91
CA LEU A 468 35.10 -1.19 -15.76
C LEU A 468 35.20 -0.74 -17.23
N ILE A 469 34.29 0.11 -17.69
CA ILE A 469 34.36 0.73 -19.02
C ILE A 469 35.47 1.78 -19.04
N ILE A 470 35.53 2.66 -18.05
CA ILE A 470 36.54 3.74 -17.94
C ILE A 470 37.96 3.16 -17.91
N SER A 471 38.17 2.08 -17.16
CA SER A 471 39.46 1.38 -17.08
C SER A 471 39.78 0.48 -18.28
N GLY A 472 38.86 0.33 -19.24
CA GLY A 472 39.02 -0.48 -20.45
C GLY A 472 38.88 -1.99 -20.26
N LYS A 473 38.45 -2.44 -19.07
CA LYS A 473 38.14 -3.87 -18.79
C LYS A 473 36.89 -4.33 -19.54
N VAL A 474 35.94 -3.43 -19.76
CA VAL A 474 34.84 -3.59 -20.71
C VAL A 474 35.10 -2.64 -21.87
N LYS A 475 35.23 -3.18 -23.08
CA LYS A 475 35.37 -2.37 -24.29
C LYS A 475 34.00 -1.94 -24.78
N VAL A 476 33.90 -0.77 -25.40
CA VAL A 476 32.65 -0.28 -26.01
C VAL A 476 32.82 -0.23 -27.52
N LYS A 477 31.83 -0.78 -28.24
CA LYS A 477 31.67 -0.58 -29.67
C LYS A 477 30.37 0.18 -29.93
N GLN A 478 30.50 1.47 -30.21
CA GLN A 478 29.40 2.43 -30.29
C GLN A 478 28.94 2.66 -31.73
N GLY A 479 27.65 2.97 -31.91
CA GLY A 479 27.06 3.42 -33.17
C GLY A 479 26.84 2.34 -34.22
N VAL A 480 26.92 1.07 -33.83
CA VAL A 480 26.86 -0.08 -34.76
C VAL A 480 25.87 -1.14 -34.32
N GLU A 481 25.48 -1.99 -35.26
CA GLU A 481 24.76 -3.23 -35.01
C GLU A 481 25.57 -4.43 -35.51
N LEU A 482 25.24 -5.64 -35.05
CA LEU A 482 25.76 -6.87 -35.66
C LEU A 482 25.10 -7.02 -37.03
N GLN A 483 25.90 -7.25 -38.07
CA GLN A 483 25.41 -7.43 -39.43
C GLN A 483 25.34 -8.92 -39.79
N ARG A 484 26.41 -9.67 -39.53
CA ARG A 484 26.49 -11.11 -39.82
C ARG A 484 27.46 -11.81 -38.89
N TYR A 485 27.31 -13.12 -38.75
CA TYR A 485 28.25 -13.96 -38.03
C TYR A 485 29.40 -14.47 -38.92
N LEU A 486 30.52 -14.80 -38.28
CA LEU A 486 31.62 -15.59 -38.83
C LEU A 486 31.70 -16.92 -38.07
N SER A 487 32.59 -17.83 -38.43
CA SER A 487 32.77 -19.08 -37.67
C SER A 487 33.23 -18.85 -36.23
N ASP A 488 34.04 -17.80 -36.02
CA ASP A 488 34.78 -17.49 -34.78
C ASP A 488 34.61 -16.03 -34.33
N GLY A 489 33.61 -15.32 -34.87
CA GLY A 489 33.39 -13.90 -34.59
C GLY A 489 32.14 -13.32 -35.24
N VAL A 490 32.11 -11.99 -35.33
CA VAL A 490 31.01 -11.23 -35.94
C VAL A 490 31.54 -10.10 -36.82
N VAL A 491 30.72 -9.67 -37.78
CA VAL A 491 30.91 -8.44 -38.56
C VAL A 491 29.84 -7.44 -38.15
N PHE A 492 30.23 -6.18 -37.98
CA PHE A 492 29.32 -5.08 -37.67
C PHE A 492 28.93 -4.28 -38.90
N THR A 493 27.91 -3.44 -38.76
CA THR A 493 27.41 -2.57 -39.85
C THR A 493 28.44 -1.58 -40.41
N ASP A 494 29.52 -1.30 -39.69
CA ASP A 494 30.67 -0.49 -40.16
C ASP A 494 31.72 -1.31 -40.93
N GLY A 495 31.46 -2.61 -41.16
CA GLY A 495 32.36 -3.54 -41.84
C GLY A 495 33.49 -4.10 -40.97
N SER A 496 33.64 -3.62 -39.73
CA SER A 496 34.66 -4.13 -38.81
C SER A 496 34.33 -5.53 -38.30
N LYS A 497 35.37 -6.27 -37.89
CA LYS A 497 35.26 -7.65 -37.39
C LYS A 497 35.70 -7.71 -35.93
N LEU A 498 35.08 -8.59 -35.17
CA LEU A 498 35.50 -8.90 -33.81
C LEU A 498 35.32 -10.38 -33.54
N ASP A 499 36.37 -11.02 -33.06
CA ASP A 499 36.30 -12.41 -32.67
C ASP A 499 35.44 -12.57 -31.41
N ALA A 500 34.69 -13.66 -31.34
CA ALA A 500 33.78 -13.93 -30.25
C ALA A 500 33.54 -15.43 -30.10
N ASP A 501 33.56 -15.90 -28.86
CA ASP A 501 33.12 -17.25 -28.53
C ASP A 501 31.65 -17.23 -28.06
N VAL A 502 31.17 -16.07 -27.64
CA VAL A 502 29.82 -15.88 -27.09
C VAL A 502 29.24 -14.52 -27.50
N VAL A 503 27.98 -14.52 -27.94
CA VAL A 503 27.17 -13.31 -28.16
C VAL A 503 25.94 -13.36 -27.25
N ILE A 504 25.81 -12.36 -26.37
CA ILE A 504 24.70 -12.20 -25.44
C ILE A 504 23.86 -11.01 -25.87
N TYR A 505 22.62 -11.26 -26.25
CA TYR A 505 21.65 -10.22 -26.57
C TYR A 505 20.98 -9.68 -25.30
N ALA A 506 21.39 -8.49 -24.87
CA ALA A 506 20.75 -7.68 -23.84
C ALA A 506 19.84 -6.60 -24.47
N THR A 507 19.08 -7.00 -25.50
CA THR A 507 18.32 -6.15 -26.42
C THR A 507 16.87 -5.89 -25.98
N GLY A 508 16.56 -6.16 -24.71
CA GLY A 508 15.26 -5.90 -24.11
C GLY A 508 14.19 -6.89 -24.58
N TYR A 509 12.94 -6.43 -24.57
CA TYR A 509 11.76 -7.26 -24.77
C TYR A 509 10.80 -6.59 -25.75
N HIS A 510 9.95 -7.38 -26.40
CA HIS A 510 8.81 -6.90 -27.16
C HIS A 510 7.74 -6.30 -26.23
N ASN A 511 6.75 -5.62 -26.81
CA ASN A 511 5.65 -5.07 -26.04
C ASN A 511 4.85 -6.21 -25.38
N ILE A 512 4.52 -6.08 -24.09
CA ILE A 512 3.73 -7.08 -23.37
C ILE A 512 2.38 -7.35 -24.05
N ARG A 513 1.81 -6.33 -24.70
CA ARG A 513 0.55 -6.43 -25.44
C ARG A 513 0.60 -7.51 -26.51
N ASP A 514 1.73 -7.70 -27.18
CA ASP A 514 1.90 -8.74 -28.20
C ASP A 514 1.86 -10.14 -27.57
N THR A 515 2.44 -10.29 -26.38
CA THR A 515 2.40 -11.54 -25.61
C THR A 515 0.98 -11.84 -25.13
N ILE A 516 0.26 -10.84 -24.62
CA ILE A 516 -1.13 -10.99 -24.18
C ILE A 516 -2.07 -11.24 -25.37
N LYS A 517 -1.79 -10.67 -26.55
CA LYS A 517 -2.51 -10.98 -27.79
C LYS A 517 -2.43 -12.46 -28.16
N GLY A 518 -1.30 -13.12 -27.90
CA GLY A 518 -1.19 -14.58 -28.05
C GLY A 518 -2.10 -15.37 -27.10
N MET A 519 -2.48 -14.79 -25.96
CA MET A 519 -3.31 -15.43 -24.92
C MET A 519 -4.80 -15.13 -25.09
N PHE A 520 -5.18 -13.90 -25.49
CA PHE A 520 -6.57 -13.46 -25.60
C PHE A 520 -7.05 -13.32 -27.06
N GLY A 521 -6.17 -13.53 -28.04
CA GLY A 521 -6.50 -13.30 -29.45
C GLY A 521 -6.59 -11.81 -29.83
N GLU A 522 -6.62 -11.57 -31.13
CA GLU A 522 -6.61 -10.23 -31.70
C GLU A 522 -7.89 -9.44 -31.39
N THR A 523 -9.06 -10.05 -31.59
CA THR A 523 -10.36 -9.40 -31.43
C THR A 523 -10.62 -8.87 -30.02
N ILE A 524 -10.24 -9.63 -28.97
CA ILE A 524 -10.37 -9.15 -27.59
C ILE A 524 -9.37 -8.01 -27.36
N MET A 525 -8.12 -8.19 -27.78
CA MET A 525 -7.08 -7.21 -27.51
C MET A 525 -7.32 -5.88 -28.22
N GLU A 526 -7.85 -5.85 -29.45
CA GLU A 526 -8.20 -4.61 -30.16
C GLU A 526 -9.15 -3.70 -29.38
N ARG A 527 -10.01 -4.26 -28.52
CA ARG A 527 -10.95 -3.52 -27.67
C ARG A 527 -10.33 -3.01 -26.37
N THR A 528 -9.05 -3.30 -26.12
CA THR A 528 -8.36 -2.90 -24.89
C THR A 528 -7.41 -1.71 -25.10
N SER A 529 -7.21 -0.93 -24.06
CA SER A 529 -6.25 0.17 -23.94
C SER A 529 -4.81 -0.32 -23.91
N GLN A 530 -3.86 0.61 -24.10
CA GLN A 530 -2.43 0.35 -23.91
C GLN A 530 -2.14 -0.06 -22.46
N ILE A 531 -1.18 -0.98 -22.27
CA ILE A 531 -0.90 -1.63 -20.97
C ILE A 531 0.20 -0.91 -20.16
N TRP A 532 0.86 0.10 -20.73
CA TRP A 532 1.85 0.92 -20.03
C TRP A 532 2.08 2.23 -20.80
N GLY A 533 2.87 3.15 -20.22
CA GLY A 533 3.11 4.48 -20.75
C GLY A 533 2.19 5.52 -20.10
N LEU A 534 2.36 6.77 -20.51
CA LEU A 534 1.60 7.90 -19.99
C LEU A 534 0.57 8.38 -21.02
N ASP A 535 -0.62 8.77 -20.56
CA ASP A 535 -1.60 9.49 -21.36
C ASP A 535 -1.30 11.00 -21.42
N GLU A 536 -2.17 11.78 -22.08
CA GLU A 536 -2.02 13.23 -22.25
C GLU A 536 -2.05 14.03 -20.93
N GLU A 537 -2.60 13.46 -19.86
CA GLU A 537 -2.58 14.04 -18.51
C GLU A 537 -1.36 13.60 -17.69
N GLY A 538 -0.54 12.68 -18.24
CA GLY A 538 0.57 12.08 -17.55
C GLY A 538 0.15 11.01 -16.55
N GLU A 539 -1.02 10.39 -16.71
CA GLU A 539 -1.45 9.23 -15.93
C GLU A 539 -1.05 7.92 -16.62
N LEU A 540 -0.84 6.84 -15.84
CA LEU A 540 -0.46 5.54 -16.39
C LEU A 540 -1.59 4.92 -17.24
N ASN A 541 -1.24 4.41 -18.42
CA ASN A 541 -2.17 3.70 -19.32
C ASN A 541 -2.46 2.27 -18.84
N GLY A 542 -3.75 1.89 -18.87
CA GLY A 542 -4.26 0.52 -18.77
C GLY A 542 -4.08 -0.23 -17.44
N CYS A 543 -2.94 -0.10 -16.78
CA CYS A 543 -2.66 -0.80 -15.53
C CYS A 543 -3.63 -0.36 -14.41
N PHE A 544 -4.30 -1.34 -13.82
CA PHE A 544 -5.28 -1.19 -12.73
C PHE A 544 -6.46 -0.25 -13.09
N LYS A 545 -6.67 -0.01 -14.38
CA LYS A 545 -7.79 0.72 -14.96
C LYS A 545 -8.65 -0.25 -15.78
N PRO A 546 -9.92 0.09 -16.05
CA PRO A 546 -10.73 -0.69 -16.97
C PRO A 546 -9.98 -0.84 -18.29
N SER A 547 -9.82 -2.08 -18.76
CA SER A 547 -9.05 -2.31 -19.98
C SER A 547 -9.75 -1.73 -21.21
N GLY A 548 -11.07 -1.55 -21.19
CA GLY A 548 -11.91 -1.30 -22.37
C GLY A 548 -12.71 -2.54 -22.79
N HIS A 549 -12.30 -3.72 -22.33
CA HIS A 549 -13.08 -4.94 -22.39
C HIS A 549 -13.66 -5.28 -21.00
N PRO A 550 -14.97 -5.59 -20.88
CA PRO A 550 -15.57 -5.99 -19.61
C PRO A 550 -14.84 -7.18 -18.98
N GLY A 551 -14.66 -7.15 -17.67
CA GLY A 551 -14.04 -8.23 -16.90
C GLY A 551 -12.57 -8.53 -17.21
N LEU A 552 -11.89 -7.76 -18.07
CA LEU A 552 -10.46 -7.93 -18.35
C LEU A 552 -9.67 -6.75 -17.79
N TRP A 553 -8.58 -7.06 -17.10
CA TRP A 553 -7.75 -6.09 -16.40
C TRP A 553 -6.27 -6.40 -16.58
N PHE A 554 -5.43 -5.36 -16.47
CA PHE A 554 -3.98 -5.50 -16.51
C PHE A 554 -3.36 -4.99 -15.22
N GLY A 555 -2.42 -5.74 -14.65
CA GLY A 555 -1.58 -5.28 -13.54
C GLY A 555 -0.12 -5.29 -13.97
N GLY A 556 0.53 -4.14 -13.89
CA GLY A 556 1.91 -3.96 -14.33
C GLY A 556 2.64 -2.89 -13.51
N GLY A 557 3.95 -2.76 -13.76
CA GLY A 557 4.82 -1.87 -13.00
C GLY A 557 5.56 -2.58 -11.86
N ASP A 558 6.09 -1.78 -10.94
CA ASP A 558 6.80 -2.27 -9.76
C ASP A 558 5.85 -2.48 -8.57
N LEU A 559 6.42 -2.82 -7.41
CA LEU A 559 5.65 -3.01 -6.18
C LEU A 559 4.92 -1.73 -5.77
N THR A 560 5.54 -0.57 -5.92
CA THR A 560 4.94 0.70 -5.52
C THR A 560 3.67 0.98 -6.31
N ILE A 561 3.71 0.85 -7.65
CA ILE A 561 2.51 0.98 -8.47
C ILE A 561 1.47 -0.08 -8.13
N SER A 562 1.89 -1.31 -7.84
CA SER A 562 0.99 -2.39 -7.42
C SER A 562 0.29 -2.08 -6.09
N ARG A 563 1.03 -1.64 -5.06
CA ARG A 563 0.50 -1.27 -3.74
C ARG A 563 -0.51 -0.13 -3.85
N ILE A 564 -0.11 0.91 -4.59
CA ILE A 564 -0.87 2.13 -4.84
C ILE A 564 -2.18 1.81 -5.57
N LEU A 565 -2.10 1.14 -6.73
CA LEU A 565 -3.24 1.01 -7.62
C LEU A 565 -4.15 -0.20 -7.34
N SER A 566 -3.67 -1.25 -6.65
CA SER A 566 -4.48 -2.43 -6.33
C SER A 566 -5.76 -2.09 -5.55
N LYS A 567 -5.68 -1.15 -4.61
CA LYS A 567 -6.84 -0.74 -3.79
C LYS A 567 -7.92 -0.10 -4.66
N ARG A 568 -7.51 0.74 -5.62
CA ARG A 568 -8.43 1.44 -6.55
C ARG A 568 -9.07 0.51 -7.57
N MET A 569 -8.34 -0.50 -8.01
CA MET A 569 -8.89 -1.51 -8.92
C MET A 569 -10.09 -2.22 -8.28
N ARG A 570 -9.96 -2.69 -7.04
CA ARG A 570 -11.09 -3.33 -6.35
C ARG A 570 -12.27 -2.39 -6.18
N GLY A 571 -12.05 -1.12 -5.84
CA GLY A 571 -13.16 -0.17 -5.68
C GLY A 571 -14.04 -0.03 -6.93
N ARG A 572 -13.53 -0.45 -8.09
CA ARG A 572 -14.28 -0.48 -9.34
C ARG A 572 -14.97 -1.83 -9.62
N LEU A 573 -14.48 -2.96 -9.09
CA LEU A 573 -15.02 -4.30 -9.42
C LEU A 573 -16.51 -4.45 -9.06
N PRO A 574 -16.98 -4.16 -7.82
CA PRO A 574 -18.40 -4.26 -7.49
C PRO A 574 -19.28 -3.30 -8.30
N TYR A 575 -18.75 -2.13 -8.69
CA TYR A 575 -19.48 -1.13 -9.48
C TYR A 575 -19.56 -1.49 -10.97
N PHE A 576 -18.70 -2.38 -11.46
CA PHE A 576 -18.84 -2.96 -12.80
C PHE A 576 -19.73 -4.21 -12.80
N ASP A 577 -19.86 -4.88 -11.65
CA ASP A 577 -20.78 -6.01 -11.47
C ASP A 577 -22.24 -5.54 -11.33
N ASP A 578 -22.48 -4.52 -10.50
CA ASP A 578 -23.76 -3.78 -10.42
C ASP A 578 -23.80 -2.73 -11.54
N ASP A 579 -24.58 -2.97 -12.60
CA ASP A 579 -24.73 -2.13 -13.80
C ASP A 579 -24.37 -0.63 -13.64
N THR A 580 -23.61 -0.14 -14.63
CA THR A 580 -23.15 1.24 -14.87
C THR A 580 -24.26 2.32 -15.03
N ASP A 581 -25.36 2.23 -14.29
CA ASP A 581 -26.47 3.18 -14.32
C ASP A 581 -26.71 3.94 -12.99
N ARG A 582 -25.97 3.67 -11.91
CA ARG A 582 -26.20 4.40 -10.64
C ARG A 582 -25.77 5.88 -10.64
N LEU A 583 -24.92 6.31 -11.57
CA LEU A 583 -24.68 7.74 -11.83
C LEU A 583 -25.80 8.41 -12.64
N LYS A 584 -26.78 7.63 -13.14
CA LYS A 584 -28.05 8.12 -13.71
C LYS A 584 -29.19 7.87 -12.72
N GLY A 585 -29.16 8.58 -11.59
CA GLY A 585 -30.29 8.78 -10.66
C GLY A 585 -31.38 7.71 -10.63
N GLY A 586 -31.15 6.59 -9.94
CA GLY A 586 -32.18 5.57 -9.69
C GLY A 586 -32.04 4.96 -8.30
N LYS A 587 -33.05 5.14 -7.44
CA LYS A 587 -33.11 4.57 -6.09
C LYS A 587 -33.32 3.05 -6.16
N SER A 588 -32.62 2.29 -5.33
CA SER A 588 -32.96 0.90 -5.03
C SER A 588 -32.72 0.57 -3.56
N THR A 589 -33.76 0.04 -2.92
CA THR A 589 -33.85 -0.47 -1.55
C THR A 589 -33.49 -1.95 -1.51
N ILE A 590 -32.61 -2.36 -0.60
CA ILE A 590 -32.42 -3.78 -0.23
C ILE A 590 -32.58 -3.94 1.28
N GLY A 591 -33.47 -4.87 1.65
CA GLY A 591 -33.89 -5.16 3.02
C GLY A 591 -32.92 -6.03 3.80
N LYS A 592 -32.79 -5.74 5.09
CA LYS A 592 -32.11 -6.56 6.09
C LYS A 592 -32.99 -7.75 6.48
N LYS A 593 -32.40 -8.93 6.62
CA LYS A 593 -32.96 -10.05 7.39
C LYS A 593 -32.11 -10.25 8.64
N GLU A 594 -32.72 -10.09 9.80
CA GLU A 594 -32.17 -10.38 11.12
C GLU A 594 -32.17 -11.89 11.39
N ILE A 595 -31.19 -12.35 12.18
CA ILE A 595 -31.21 -13.66 12.85
C ILE A 595 -31.01 -13.38 14.34
N GLU A 596 -32.05 -13.59 15.13
CA GLU A 596 -32.03 -13.56 16.60
C GLU A 596 -31.96 -14.98 17.19
N GLY A 597 -31.32 -15.11 18.37
CA GLY A 597 -31.74 -16.07 19.40
C GLY A 597 -30.62 -16.78 20.18
N PHE A 598 -30.22 -16.25 21.35
CA PHE A 598 -29.93 -17.01 22.59
C PHE A 598 -29.87 -16.05 23.81
N PRO A 599 -30.49 -16.38 24.97
CA PRO A 599 -30.64 -15.44 26.07
C PRO A 599 -29.41 -15.41 26.99
N ARG A 600 -28.93 -14.22 27.34
CA ARG A 600 -27.85 -14.02 28.32
C ARG A 600 -28.44 -13.52 29.66
N ARG A 601 -27.82 -13.81 30.83
CA ARG A 601 -28.23 -13.37 32.22
C ARG A 601 -27.90 -11.92 32.62
N PRO A 602 -28.73 -11.16 33.34
CA PRO A 602 -28.61 -9.70 33.45
C PRO A 602 -27.35 -9.25 34.21
N SER A 603 -26.47 -8.49 33.56
CA SER A 603 -25.61 -7.52 34.25
C SER A 603 -26.33 -6.17 34.22
N ILE A 604 -26.21 -5.35 35.26
CA ILE A 604 -26.81 -4.00 35.28
C ILE A 604 -26.30 -3.14 34.10
N LEU A 605 -25.11 -3.47 33.58
CA LEU A 605 -24.46 -2.80 32.46
C LEU A 605 -24.83 -3.33 31.08
N ARG A 606 -25.85 -4.19 30.92
CA ARG A 606 -26.19 -4.72 29.59
C ARG A 606 -26.86 -3.74 28.64
N ASP A 607 -27.37 -2.63 29.16
CA ASP A 607 -27.86 -1.51 28.36
C ASP A 607 -26.76 -0.47 28.06
N CYS A 608 -25.51 -0.92 27.86
CA CYS A 608 -24.41 -0.07 27.36
C CYS A 608 -24.67 0.53 25.96
N SER A 609 -25.77 0.19 25.28
CA SER A 609 -26.20 0.87 24.06
C SER A 609 -26.59 2.34 24.28
N SER A 610 -26.75 2.77 25.54
CA SER A 610 -27.12 4.14 25.91
C SER A 610 -25.94 5.05 26.33
N ALA A 611 -24.74 4.50 26.46
CA ALA A 611 -23.53 5.28 26.75
C ALA A 611 -23.01 5.90 25.44
N LEU A 612 -22.72 7.20 25.47
CA LEU A 612 -22.19 7.91 24.30
C LEU A 612 -20.80 7.37 23.92
N HIS A 613 -20.02 6.95 24.91
CA HIS A 613 -18.68 6.41 24.69
C HIS A 613 -18.42 5.18 25.57
N THR A 614 -17.95 4.09 24.94
CA THR A 614 -17.54 2.86 25.62
C THR A 614 -16.10 2.52 25.23
N PHE A 615 -15.26 2.27 26.24
CA PHE A 615 -13.84 2.00 26.05
C PHE A 615 -13.40 0.69 26.72
N ARG A 616 -12.32 0.06 26.24
CA ARG A 616 -11.71 -1.14 26.84
C ARG A 616 -10.24 -0.90 27.15
N SER A 617 -9.82 -1.18 28.38
CA SER A 617 -8.45 -0.91 28.87
C SER A 617 -7.35 -1.66 28.08
N ASN A 618 -7.62 -2.89 27.66
CA ASN A 618 -6.62 -3.82 27.12
C ASN A 618 -6.44 -3.76 25.60
N GLN A 619 -7.30 -3.03 24.89
CA GLN A 619 -7.25 -2.85 23.44
C GLN A 619 -6.79 -1.47 23.01
N SER A 620 -6.64 -0.53 23.96
CA SER A 620 -6.24 0.84 23.65
C SER A 620 -5.31 1.40 24.72
N PRO A 621 -3.99 1.17 24.63
CA PRO A 621 -2.99 1.90 25.41
C PRO A 621 -3.14 3.44 25.27
N ASP A 622 -3.77 3.87 24.17
CA ASP A 622 -4.03 5.26 23.83
C ASP A 622 -5.06 5.92 24.74
N ILE A 623 -6.02 5.22 25.35
CA ILE A 623 -7.01 5.89 26.22
C ILE A 623 -6.36 6.52 27.45
N TRP A 624 -5.38 5.83 28.04
CA TRP A 624 -4.65 6.34 29.19
C TRP A 624 -3.66 7.43 28.77
N ARG A 625 -3.03 7.31 27.60
CA ARG A 625 -2.21 8.40 27.04
C ARG A 625 -3.04 9.66 26.77
N LEU A 626 -4.25 9.51 26.22
CA LEU A 626 -5.21 10.59 25.93
C LEU A 626 -5.79 11.21 27.20
N ALA A 627 -5.93 10.43 28.28
CA ALA A 627 -6.30 10.96 29.60
C ALA A 627 -5.15 11.74 30.23
N LEU A 628 -3.91 11.24 30.11
CA LEU A 628 -2.70 11.81 30.69
C LEU A 628 -2.19 13.07 29.98
N ASN A 629 -2.42 13.20 28.67
CA ASN A 629 -2.04 14.40 27.90
C ASN A 629 -3.15 15.47 27.86
N GLY A 630 -4.33 15.18 28.40
CA GLY A 630 -5.45 16.14 28.52
C GLY A 630 -6.30 16.28 27.26
N SER A 631 -6.03 15.48 26.22
CA SER A 631 -6.71 15.55 24.92
C SER A 631 -8.15 15.04 24.93
N LEU A 632 -8.58 14.33 25.98
CA LEU A 632 -9.98 13.94 26.17
C LEU A 632 -10.89 15.12 26.58
N GLY A 633 -10.34 16.27 26.98
CA GLY A 633 -11.11 17.47 27.38
C GLY A 633 -11.30 18.51 26.28
N SER A 634 -10.66 18.35 25.11
CA SER A 634 -10.77 19.31 24.00
C SER A 634 -11.72 18.86 22.89
N ASN A 635 -12.10 17.57 22.87
CA ASN A 635 -12.99 16.98 21.87
C ASN A 635 -14.16 16.30 22.57
N GLU A 636 -15.36 16.89 22.40
CA GLU A 636 -16.67 16.42 22.86
C GLU A 636 -16.88 16.31 24.40
N ILE A 637 -18.01 16.83 24.85
CA ILE A 637 -18.46 16.81 26.25
C ILE A 637 -18.80 15.35 26.58
N LEU A 638 -17.83 14.59 27.13
CA LEU A 638 -18.01 13.20 27.57
C LEU A 638 -19.02 13.13 28.72
N ARG A 639 -20.32 13.07 28.41
CA ARG A 639 -21.39 13.06 29.41
C ARG A 639 -21.65 11.70 30.03
N LYS A 640 -21.60 10.62 29.23
CA LYS A 640 -21.87 9.25 29.67
C LYS A 640 -20.79 8.29 29.15
N VAL A 641 -20.03 7.71 30.06
CA VAL A 641 -18.84 6.91 29.72
C VAL A 641 -18.89 5.53 30.36
N THR A 642 -18.52 4.50 29.62
CA THR A 642 -18.29 3.15 30.15
C THR A 642 -16.85 2.71 29.92
N LEU A 643 -16.15 2.31 30.98
CA LEU A 643 -14.80 1.73 30.95
C LEU A 643 -14.90 0.24 31.24
N ASN A 644 -14.58 -0.59 30.25
CA ASN A 644 -14.62 -2.05 30.36
C ASN A 644 -13.22 -2.65 30.57
N ASP A 645 -13.22 -3.84 31.18
CA ASP A 645 -12.05 -4.67 31.41
C ASP A 645 -10.93 -3.98 32.21
N VAL A 646 -11.27 -2.99 33.05
CA VAL A 646 -10.30 -2.22 33.86
C VAL A 646 -9.53 -3.17 34.77
N THR A 647 -8.20 -3.11 34.69
CA THR A 647 -7.30 -3.91 35.53
C THR A 647 -6.79 -3.09 36.70
N TYR A 648 -6.08 -3.73 37.63
CA TYR A 648 -5.56 -3.04 38.81
C TYR A 648 -4.54 -1.94 38.46
N SER A 649 -3.67 -2.17 37.47
CA SER A 649 -2.71 -1.16 37.01
C SER A 649 -3.38 0.05 36.35
N ASP A 650 -4.64 -0.09 35.93
CA ASP A 650 -5.39 0.97 35.28
C ASP A 650 -6.05 1.94 36.26
N ILE A 651 -6.16 1.54 37.54
CA ILE A 651 -6.90 2.28 38.58
C ILE A 651 -6.39 3.73 38.78
N PRO A 652 -5.08 4.00 38.88
CA PRO A 652 -4.59 5.38 38.99
C PRO A 652 -5.00 6.25 37.79
N PHE A 653 -5.10 5.65 36.59
CA PHE A 653 -5.49 6.34 35.38
C PHE A 653 -7.00 6.59 35.29
N VAL A 654 -7.82 5.69 35.83
CA VAL A 654 -9.26 5.94 36.05
C VAL A 654 -9.45 7.16 36.94
N GLY A 655 -8.62 7.31 37.98
CA GLY A 655 -8.67 8.48 38.86
C GLY A 655 -8.25 9.78 38.21
N LEU A 656 -7.19 9.74 37.41
CA LEU A 656 -6.77 10.90 36.62
C LEU A 656 -7.80 11.28 35.56
N PHE A 657 -8.45 10.30 34.94
CA PHE A 657 -9.57 10.50 34.02
C PHE A 657 -10.72 11.22 34.72
N LEU A 658 -11.18 10.71 35.86
CA LEU A 658 -12.22 11.34 36.67
C LEU A 658 -11.87 12.79 37.05
N GLN A 659 -10.66 13.02 37.57
CA GLN A 659 -10.23 14.35 38.01
C GLN A 659 -10.17 15.38 36.87
N ARG A 660 -9.82 14.94 35.65
CA ARG A 660 -9.72 15.82 34.47
C ARG A 660 -11.07 16.02 33.78
N SER A 661 -11.92 15.00 33.77
CA SER A 661 -13.28 15.10 33.25
C SER A 661 -14.22 15.85 34.20
N SER A 662 -13.94 15.87 35.50
CA SER A 662 -14.71 16.60 36.52
C SER A 662 -14.45 18.12 36.46
N THR A 663 -13.22 18.54 36.13
CA THR A 663 -12.85 19.96 35.99
C THR A 663 -13.53 20.64 34.79
N ALA A 664 -14.09 19.86 33.85
CA ALA A 664 -14.88 20.34 32.72
C ALA A 664 -16.40 20.37 32.98
N GLY A 665 -16.90 19.90 34.14
CA GLY A 665 -18.32 19.88 34.48
C GLY A 665 -19.21 19.04 33.55
N ALA A 666 -18.61 18.19 32.73
CA ALA A 666 -19.24 17.53 31.59
C ALA A 666 -19.76 16.11 31.88
N LEU A 667 -19.15 15.39 32.84
CA LEU A 667 -19.36 13.95 33.03
C LEU A 667 -20.51 13.66 34.00
N GLU A 668 -21.68 13.29 33.47
CA GLU A 668 -22.90 13.01 34.22
C GLU A 668 -22.98 11.55 34.71
N GLU A 669 -22.50 10.59 33.89
CA GLU A 669 -22.58 9.15 34.15
C GLU A 669 -21.25 8.45 33.84
N LEU A 670 -20.73 7.66 34.79
CA LEU A 670 -19.58 6.79 34.58
C LEU A 670 -19.89 5.36 35.02
N ASN A 671 -19.62 4.40 34.15
CA ASN A 671 -19.70 2.98 34.44
C ASN A 671 -18.30 2.34 34.32
N VAL A 672 -17.87 1.58 35.33
CA VAL A 672 -16.56 0.91 35.33
C VAL A 672 -16.72 -0.58 35.55
N THR A 673 -16.28 -1.40 34.60
CA THR A 673 -16.25 -2.85 34.69
C THR A 673 -14.83 -3.33 34.96
N HIS A 674 -14.60 -3.98 36.10
CA HIS A 674 -13.28 -4.47 36.51
C HIS A 674 -13.12 -5.97 36.20
N ASP A 675 -12.05 -6.37 35.49
CA ASP A 675 -11.71 -7.78 35.23
C ASP A 675 -10.50 -8.24 36.09
N HIS A 676 -10.75 -9.12 37.05
CA HIS A 676 -9.72 -9.66 37.94
C HIS A 676 -8.98 -10.90 37.43
N ALA A 677 -9.41 -11.52 36.33
CA ALA A 677 -8.90 -12.84 35.93
C ALA A 677 -7.46 -12.86 35.38
N ARG A 678 -6.82 -11.69 35.17
CA ARG A 678 -5.57 -11.54 34.41
C ARG A 678 -4.40 -10.90 35.18
N GLN A 679 -4.20 -11.23 36.46
CA GLN A 679 -3.12 -10.62 37.27
C GLN A 679 -1.93 -11.55 37.51
N SER A 680 -0.72 -10.98 37.40
CA SER A 680 0.55 -11.61 37.81
C SER A 680 0.83 -11.34 39.30
N ALA A 681 1.65 -12.20 39.92
CA ALA A 681 1.97 -12.13 41.35
C ALA A 681 2.64 -10.80 41.81
N ALA A 682 3.19 -10.01 40.87
CA ALA A 682 3.89 -8.76 41.12
C ALA A 682 3.00 -7.64 41.69
N VAL A 683 1.68 -7.73 41.51
CA VAL A 683 0.73 -6.67 41.91
C VAL A 683 0.38 -6.69 43.41
N LYS A 684 0.70 -7.77 44.14
CA LYS A 684 0.43 -7.89 45.59
C LYS A 684 1.08 -6.80 46.45
N HIS A 685 2.11 -6.11 45.94
CA HIS A 685 2.81 -5.05 46.67
C HIS A 685 2.31 -3.63 46.37
N ALA A 686 1.61 -3.41 45.25
CA ALA A 686 1.17 -2.08 44.82
C ALA A 686 0.04 -1.50 45.71
N TRP A 687 -0.63 -2.33 46.51
CA TRP A 687 -1.65 -1.92 47.48
C TRP A 687 -1.10 -1.17 48.70
N LYS A 688 0.21 -1.16 48.90
CA LYS A 688 0.86 -0.44 50.00
C LYS A 688 1.12 1.04 49.68
N GLU A 689 1.02 1.44 48.41
CA GLU A 689 1.19 2.83 48.00
C GLU A 689 -0.15 3.58 48.13
N LYS A 690 -0.10 4.84 48.58
CA LYS A 690 -1.29 5.71 48.69
C LYS A 690 -1.84 6.00 47.30
N LEU A 691 -2.86 5.25 46.90
CA LEU A 691 -3.64 5.53 45.69
C LEU A 691 -4.38 6.87 45.82
N PRO A 692 -4.58 7.61 44.71
CA PRO A 692 -5.23 8.92 44.73
C PRO A 692 -6.72 8.81 45.15
N VAL A 693 -7.21 9.85 45.83
CA VAL A 693 -8.64 10.05 46.12
C VAL A 693 -9.35 10.44 44.82
N LEU A 694 -10.52 9.86 44.56
CA LEU A 694 -11.29 10.13 43.35
C LEU A 694 -12.22 11.32 43.60
N ASP A 695 -12.03 12.40 42.84
CA ASP A 695 -12.97 13.52 42.86
C ASP A 695 -14.18 13.21 41.98
N VAL A 696 -15.27 12.76 42.61
CA VAL A 696 -16.56 12.48 41.98
C VAL A 696 -17.59 13.59 42.20
N SER A 697 -17.17 14.77 42.67
CA SER A 697 -18.09 15.87 43.03
C SER A 697 -19.00 16.33 41.88
N HIS A 698 -18.64 16.03 40.63
CA HIS A 698 -19.37 16.41 39.42
C HIS A 698 -20.09 15.24 38.71
N VAL A 699 -19.97 14.01 39.23
CA VAL A 699 -20.61 12.82 38.64
C VAL A 699 -21.97 12.60 39.32
N ARG A 700 -23.06 12.53 38.54
CA ARG A 700 -24.41 12.27 39.09
C ARG A 700 -24.71 10.80 39.27
N LYS A 701 -24.23 9.95 38.36
CA LYS A 701 -24.43 8.50 38.40
C LYS A 701 -23.11 7.75 38.24
N LEU A 702 -22.79 6.90 39.20
CA LEU A 702 -21.59 6.06 39.17
C LEU A 702 -21.97 4.58 39.31
N GLY A 703 -21.72 3.82 38.26
CA GLY A 703 -21.84 2.36 38.25
C GLY A 703 -20.46 1.70 38.33
N ILE A 704 -20.28 0.75 39.23
CA ILE A 704 -19.05 -0.04 39.35
C ILE A 704 -19.43 -1.52 39.35
N ASP A 705 -18.95 -2.28 38.37
CA ASP A 705 -19.22 -3.70 38.25
C ASP A 705 -17.90 -4.48 38.34
N ILE A 706 -17.71 -5.22 39.44
CA ILE A 706 -16.47 -5.91 39.77
C ILE A 706 -16.64 -7.40 39.48
N HIS A 707 -15.94 -7.93 38.48
CA HIS A 707 -15.97 -9.35 38.12
C HIS A 707 -14.67 -10.08 38.49
N GLY A 708 -14.79 -11.17 39.24
CA GLY A 708 -13.67 -12.04 39.60
C GLY A 708 -13.84 -13.50 39.20
N ARG A 709 -12.80 -14.12 38.63
CA ARG A 709 -12.67 -15.58 38.53
C ARG A 709 -11.87 -16.10 39.72
N VAL A 710 -12.48 -16.93 40.55
CA VAL A 710 -11.77 -17.60 41.65
C VAL A 710 -11.02 -18.81 41.07
N ARG A 711 -9.71 -18.67 40.84
CA ARG A 711 -8.81 -19.84 40.77
C ARG A 711 -8.27 -20.10 42.19
N ASP A 712 -8.45 -21.34 42.62
CA ASP A 712 -8.25 -21.93 43.95
C ASP A 712 -7.46 -21.17 45.04
N THR A 713 -8.13 -21.10 46.20
CA THR A 713 -7.62 -20.98 47.59
C THR A 713 -6.74 -19.76 47.94
N TYR A 714 -7.18 -19.01 48.98
CA TYR A 714 -6.51 -17.89 49.68
C TYR A 714 -6.85 -16.44 49.34
N LEU A 715 -7.91 -16.14 48.59
CA LEU A 715 -8.20 -14.76 48.20
C LEU A 715 -9.61 -14.28 48.58
N ARG A 716 -9.91 -14.22 49.89
CA ARG A 716 -10.90 -13.24 50.40
C ARG A 716 -10.35 -11.79 50.32
N ASN A 717 -9.03 -11.64 50.48
CA ASN A 717 -8.34 -10.36 50.63
C ASN A 717 -8.42 -9.38 49.44
N PRO A 718 -8.35 -9.79 48.15
CA PRO A 718 -8.24 -8.82 47.04
C PRO A 718 -9.55 -8.15 46.67
N LEU A 719 -10.67 -8.88 46.67
CA LEU A 719 -11.98 -8.30 46.35
C LEU A 719 -12.42 -7.33 47.43
N GLU A 720 -12.21 -7.72 48.69
CA GLU A 720 -12.45 -6.87 49.85
C GLU A 720 -11.54 -5.63 49.81
N ALA A 721 -10.27 -5.78 49.40
CA ALA A 721 -9.37 -4.64 49.21
C ALA A 721 -9.85 -3.68 48.10
N VAL A 722 -10.31 -4.20 46.96
CA VAL A 722 -10.84 -3.39 45.83
C VAL A 722 -12.10 -2.65 46.23
N LEU A 723 -13.01 -3.32 46.95
CA LEU A 723 -14.20 -2.70 47.51
C LEU A 723 -13.85 -1.64 48.56
N GLN A 724 -12.96 -1.96 49.51
CA GLN A 724 -12.48 -1.02 50.52
C GLN A 724 -11.77 0.18 49.90
N TRP A 725 -11.07 -0.01 48.77
CA TRP A 725 -10.47 1.08 48.02
C TRP A 725 -11.51 1.99 47.40
N TRP A 726 -12.46 1.45 46.63
CA TRP A 726 -13.56 2.26 46.08
C TRP A 726 -14.30 3.02 47.20
N MET A 727 -14.60 2.37 48.31
CA MET A 727 -15.25 2.99 49.46
C MET A 727 -14.40 4.09 50.13
N LYS A 728 -13.07 3.93 50.21
CA LYS A 728 -12.16 4.93 50.79
C LYS A 728 -11.84 6.08 49.82
N SER A 729 -11.74 5.78 48.53
CA SER A 729 -11.37 6.73 47.49
C SER A 729 -12.54 7.58 47.01
N LEU A 730 -13.78 7.17 47.23
CA LEU A 730 -14.98 7.99 47.01
C LEU A 730 -15.31 8.93 48.18
N ALA A 731 -14.51 8.93 49.26
CA ALA A 731 -14.77 9.80 50.42
C ALA A 731 -14.60 11.29 50.06
N PRO A 732 -15.56 12.17 50.42
CA PRO A 732 -15.62 13.51 49.87
C PRO A 732 -14.56 14.43 50.51
N PRO A 733 -13.77 15.18 49.72
CA PRO A 733 -12.89 16.21 50.26
C PRO A 733 -13.70 17.50 50.48
N GLU A 734 -14.18 17.76 51.70
CA GLU A 734 -14.76 19.03 52.22
C GLU A 734 -15.83 19.77 51.35
N LYS A 735 -16.20 19.25 50.18
CA LYS A 735 -17.11 19.83 49.18
C LYS A 735 -18.37 18.97 49.05
N GLU A 736 -19.52 19.61 48.85
CA GLU A 736 -20.79 18.93 48.56
C GLU A 736 -20.68 18.08 47.28
N SER A 737 -21.18 16.83 47.34
CA SER A 737 -21.16 15.89 46.21
C SER A 737 -22.43 16.01 45.37
N SER A 738 -22.29 15.96 44.03
CA SER A 738 -23.42 15.91 43.09
C SER A 738 -23.90 14.48 42.77
N LEU A 739 -23.39 13.46 43.48
CA LEU A 739 -23.71 12.06 43.23
C LEU A 739 -25.13 11.72 43.69
N GLU A 740 -26.04 11.52 42.73
CA GLU A 740 -27.44 11.17 42.94
C GLU A 740 -27.64 9.64 43.03
N GLN A 741 -26.79 8.85 42.37
CA GLN A 741 -26.89 7.40 42.33
C GLN A 741 -25.50 6.75 42.28
N LEU A 742 -25.21 5.88 43.27
CA LEU A 742 -24.08 4.96 43.26
C LEU A 742 -24.61 3.53 43.14
N THR A 743 -24.02 2.72 42.28
CA THR A 743 -24.38 1.31 42.16
C THR A 743 -23.12 0.48 42.05
N ILE A 744 -22.87 -0.36 43.04
CA ILE A 744 -21.74 -1.28 43.05
C ILE A 744 -22.27 -2.71 42.94
N VAL A 745 -21.91 -3.39 41.86
CA VAL A 745 -22.22 -4.80 41.62
C VAL A 745 -20.94 -5.60 41.77
N VAL A 746 -21.01 -6.71 42.50
CA VAL A 746 -19.86 -7.59 42.73
C VAL A 746 -20.24 -9.00 42.30
N GLY A 747 -19.67 -9.43 41.17
CA GLY A 747 -19.87 -10.75 40.59
C GLY A 747 -18.74 -11.71 40.93
N MET A 748 -19.03 -12.78 41.66
CA MET A 748 -18.09 -13.90 41.86
C MET A 748 -18.48 -15.07 40.95
N ASN A 749 -17.60 -15.40 39.98
CA ASN A 749 -17.82 -16.55 39.12
C ASN A 749 -17.18 -17.81 39.75
N ARG A 750 -18.00 -18.72 40.30
CA ARG A 750 -17.55 -20.04 40.80
C ARG A 750 -17.49 -21.04 39.63
N HIS A 751 -16.39 -21.78 39.50
CA HIS A 751 -16.34 -22.97 38.63
C HIS A 751 -17.32 -24.04 39.14
N PRO A 752 -17.90 -24.90 38.27
CA PRO A 752 -18.94 -25.87 38.68
C PRO A 752 -18.46 -27.05 39.54
N THR A 753 -17.16 -27.18 39.83
CA THR A 753 -16.60 -28.44 40.35
C THR A 753 -16.41 -28.55 41.87
N ARG A 754 -16.82 -27.56 42.69
CA ARG A 754 -16.90 -27.73 44.15
C ARG A 754 -18.09 -27.00 44.75
N ILE A 755 -19.12 -27.76 45.09
CA ILE A 755 -20.16 -27.34 46.03
C ILE A 755 -19.51 -27.30 47.41
N LEU A 756 -19.27 -26.09 47.92
CA LEU A 756 -19.19 -25.83 49.34
C LEU A 756 -20.26 -24.80 49.66
N ASP A 757 -21.22 -25.25 50.46
CA ASP A 757 -22.34 -24.50 51.01
C ASP A 757 -21.86 -23.14 51.56
N GLY A 758 -22.59 -22.08 51.21
CA GLY A 758 -22.35 -20.75 51.77
C GLY A 758 -22.66 -19.62 50.80
N ASN A 759 -23.88 -19.12 50.92
CA ASN A 759 -24.41 -17.79 50.61
C ASN A 759 -23.60 -16.91 49.65
N LEU A 760 -24.16 -16.68 48.45
CA LEU A 760 -23.92 -15.46 47.67
C LEU A 760 -24.49 -14.29 48.47
N MET A 761 -23.63 -13.47 49.09
CA MET A 761 -24.03 -12.14 49.52
C MET A 761 -23.96 -11.22 48.30
N ALA A 762 -25.13 -10.86 47.76
CA ALA A 762 -25.26 -9.62 47.01
C ALA A 762 -25.35 -8.50 48.05
N ILE A 763 -24.32 -7.66 48.16
CA ILE A 763 -24.38 -6.43 48.95
C ILE A 763 -24.79 -5.33 47.97
N GLU A 764 -26.07 -4.99 47.95
CA GLU A 764 -26.55 -3.75 47.32
C GLU A 764 -26.33 -2.64 48.34
N VAL A 765 -25.26 -1.86 48.17
CA VAL A 765 -25.10 -0.59 48.90
C VAL A 765 -25.80 0.46 48.04
N ARG A 766 -26.98 0.93 48.46
CA ARG A 766 -27.68 2.06 47.84
C ARG A 766 -27.20 3.38 48.42
#